data_AF-A0A7J4CUM2-F1
#
_entry.id   AF-A0A7J4CUM2-F1
#
_cell.length_a   1.000
_cell.length_b   1.000
_cell.length_c   1.000
_cell.angle_alpha   90.00
_cell.angle_beta   90.00
_cell.angle_gamma   90.00
#
_symmetry.space_group_name_H-M   'P 1'
#
loop_
_entity.id
_entity.type
_entity.pdbx_description
1 polymer ?
#
loop_
_entity_poly.entity_id
_entity_poly.type
_entity_poly.pdbx_seq_one_letter_code
_entity_poly.pdbx_strand_id
1 'polypeptide(L)'
;MTTLAMPPMSSPEDFQLQENPSEISMAGARTATGWSQFGDSSNPANIGDLAVLDSNGDIYAAGMMSASSALSFGTQTASSSATVQPWFAKSDDSGNWQWANAVPVSGGQFAEANIGGIALSSSGDMYVTGVFYDNITFGSINLRSTGYYDCFIAKSNSAGQWQWAQALHGNADYDGTTVMTLDVVWGTAIDVDSSGNVIIGGFFIGNTDVGVAVDSGGTSGNDAEIFVAKYSGSGNLQWTKDARGAGFQEVASVTIDVNNDAWISTSFDGNMAFGSYSVTGTAGNSEGAFAKISSSGAWASANPINGAGDVIITAIAETGGGDLLMSGYLTSDASFGTTLIASAGGDTFGWISSYNIASDSWNWANGLGGSSYDIISDIAVSSDGNSGVVVMSSASSFSVASDAFSPLGFNDSIVAVFDANTGNWLRGFFAGSTANDWPAGMGVSTAGQVVVGGLFADTIDFASTGGSTHTSSSDFAPYIWAMNGVLAADSDGDGISDEEDNCPSDANPTQDDHDMDGEGDECDYDDDNDTVLDNSGDDCPLGVIDWVSDSDAMDKNSSTDWDLDGCKDIVEDDDIDNDNVTNDIDDCIRSEWDHSVLIRPTWVSNMSNDIDGDGCRDADEDDDDDGDGVLDGFDSCPTIAGTSTMGNHLGCPDDDGDGWSNMIDDCPFVNGTSSNGTLNGCQDTDGDGWADSEDALMYEPTQWIDSDGDGFGDNQDGFRADACPNDEGYSIYDRWGCPDWDSDGYSAPDDFWTLGDGADAFDDLPTQWADTDDDGYGDNYENQSWSNTRPASWPGEYVYLAQFQDSCPTIEGTSTKDDYYGCRDIDGDGYADDIDVFPFNAEEWDDTDGDGIGDNGDACYLQNGNSTFDRIGCLDSDGDGYSDPDGITWKASDGADAFRTDATQWSDRDKDTFGDNPNGTEPDACPDEHGTSTKVGWLGCPPDVVAAAEAAEQEGNEAGGLFGSGDGSDGGSMLYIVIAVVAVVIITALLLLLFSRRGDDEEDKAWADDGGYAADAYSQAYGQQAAGYAQPAMGQQPERMPAQTQASVLMPTQPVQQAAPTLDMVGQMRSDGNEWMEYPEGGGMWYMRDAVSRQWVRKI
;
A
#
# COMPACT_ATOMS: atom_id res chain seq x y z
N MET A 1 -16.74 8.00 36.35
CA MET A 1 -16.67 8.41 34.92
C MET A 1 -15.23 8.72 34.49
N THR A 2 -14.35 7.73 34.57
CA THR A 2 -13.46 7.44 33.44
C THR A 2 -14.25 6.56 32.45
N THR A 3 -13.87 6.59 31.18
CA THR A 3 -14.75 6.20 30.07
C THR A 3 -14.49 4.78 29.57
N LEU A 4 -15.34 3.83 29.95
CA LEU A 4 -15.79 2.78 29.01
C LEU A 4 -16.87 3.40 28.11
N ALA A 5 -16.45 4.36 27.30
CA ALA A 5 -17.26 4.88 26.21
C ALA A 5 -16.90 4.08 24.97
N MET A 6 -17.85 3.27 24.47
CA MET A 6 -17.84 2.89 23.05
C MET A 6 -17.73 4.19 22.23
N PRO A 7 -16.86 4.25 21.20
CA PRO A 7 -16.62 5.49 20.47
C PRO A 7 -17.93 5.99 19.85
N PRO A 8 -18.21 7.30 19.92
CA PRO A 8 -19.44 7.85 19.34
C PRO A 8 -19.41 7.69 17.81
N MET A 9 -20.42 7.02 17.27
CA MET A 9 -20.65 6.87 15.82
C MET A 9 -20.51 8.22 15.11
N SER A 10 -19.61 8.29 14.12
CA SER A 10 -19.46 9.47 13.27
C SER A 10 -20.53 9.49 12.16
N SER A 11 -20.64 10.62 11.46
CA SER A 11 -21.84 11.05 10.73
C SER A 11 -22.17 10.27 9.44
N PRO A 12 -23.46 10.10 9.09
CA PRO A 12 -23.90 9.32 7.94
C PRO A 12 -24.05 10.15 6.65
N GLU A 13 -22.95 10.44 5.93
CA GLU A 13 -22.99 10.83 4.51
C GLU A 13 -21.88 10.13 3.72
N ASP A 14 -22.20 9.74 2.48
CA ASP A 14 -21.39 9.01 1.48
C ASP A 14 -20.93 7.56 1.78
N PHE A 15 -21.76 6.59 1.37
CA PHE A 15 -21.30 5.61 0.36
C PHE A 15 -22.45 5.20 -0.56
N GLN A 16 -22.21 5.19 -1.88
CA GLN A 16 -23.21 4.85 -2.90
C GLN A 16 -23.20 3.34 -3.20
N LEU A 17 -24.38 2.82 -3.52
CA LEU A 17 -24.65 1.40 -3.79
C LEU A 17 -23.84 0.88 -4.99
N GLN A 18 -23.28 -0.33 -4.87
CA GLN A 18 -23.19 -1.26 -5.99
C GLN A 18 -24.19 -2.39 -5.79
N GLU A 19 -25.13 -2.53 -6.73
CA GLU A 19 -26.03 -3.68 -6.80
C GLU A 19 -25.32 -4.87 -7.45
N ASN A 20 -25.27 -6.01 -6.76
CA ASN A 20 -25.38 -7.34 -7.38
C ASN A 20 -25.75 -8.38 -6.32
N PRO A 21 -26.87 -9.13 -6.46
CA PRO A 21 -27.29 -10.11 -5.47
C PRO A 21 -26.73 -11.50 -5.78
N SER A 22 -25.75 -11.93 -5.00
CA SER A 22 -25.45 -13.35 -4.77
C SER A 22 -25.80 -13.68 -3.31
N GLU A 23 -26.62 -14.71 -3.10
CA GLU A 23 -26.99 -15.16 -1.75
C GLU A 23 -25.74 -15.67 -1.02
N ILE A 24 -25.40 -15.05 0.12
CA ILE A 24 -24.32 -15.50 1.01
C ILE A 24 -24.96 -16.20 2.20
N SER A 25 -24.76 -17.51 2.30
CA SER A 25 -25.07 -18.29 3.50
C SER A 25 -23.85 -18.35 4.42
N MET A 26 -24.06 -18.43 5.74
CA MET A 26 -22.99 -18.62 6.72
C MET A 26 -21.99 -19.69 6.28
N ALA A 27 -20.73 -19.31 6.15
CA ALA A 27 -19.60 -20.23 6.09
C ALA A 27 -19.00 -20.33 7.49
N GLY A 28 -18.84 -21.55 7.98
CA GLY A 28 -18.10 -21.85 9.21
C GLY A 28 -17.41 -23.19 9.03
N ALA A 29 -16.15 -23.28 9.45
CA ALA A 29 -15.45 -24.55 9.51
C ALA A 29 -16.05 -25.45 10.60
N ARG A 30 -15.99 -26.74 10.34
CA ARG A 30 -16.33 -27.83 11.27
C ARG A 30 -15.16 -28.79 11.26
N THR A 31 -14.55 -29.01 12.41
CA THR A 31 -13.49 -30.00 12.64
C THR A 31 -13.99 -31.07 13.59
N ALA A 32 -13.19 -32.11 13.86
CA ALA A 32 -13.46 -33.03 14.97
C ALA A 32 -13.46 -32.27 16.31
N THR A 33 -12.50 -31.35 16.47
CA THR A 33 -12.25 -30.54 17.66
C THR A 33 -13.22 -29.38 17.90
N GLY A 34 -14.09 -28.99 16.96
CA GLY A 34 -15.00 -27.86 17.18
C GLY A 34 -15.67 -27.24 15.94
N TRP A 35 -16.22 -26.03 16.13
CA TRP A 35 -16.78 -25.19 15.07
C TRP A 35 -16.79 -23.70 15.46
N SER A 36 -16.75 -22.81 14.45
CA SER A 36 -16.90 -21.36 14.63
C SER A 36 -17.95 -20.77 13.70
N GLN A 37 -18.63 -19.70 14.13
CA GLN A 37 -19.68 -19.01 13.36
C GLN A 37 -19.71 -17.50 13.62
N PHE A 38 -20.17 -16.77 12.60
CA PHE A 38 -20.08 -15.31 12.52
C PHE A 38 -21.42 -14.69 12.11
N GLY A 39 -21.78 -13.56 12.71
CA GLY A 39 -22.96 -12.79 12.30
C GLY A 39 -22.60 -11.66 11.36
N ASP A 40 -22.97 -11.75 10.08
CA ASP A 40 -22.90 -10.61 9.17
C ASP A 40 -24.04 -9.61 9.47
N SER A 41 -23.69 -8.32 9.54
CA SER A 41 -24.64 -7.22 9.76
C SER A 41 -24.14 -5.91 9.15
N SER A 42 -25.05 -5.17 8.50
CA SER A 42 -24.75 -3.89 7.85
C SER A 42 -24.62 -2.69 8.79
N ASN A 43 -24.64 -2.92 10.11
CA ASN A 43 -24.67 -1.93 11.18
C ASN A 43 -24.40 -2.67 12.50
N PRO A 44 -23.56 -2.12 13.41
CA PRO A 44 -22.94 -2.89 14.49
C PRO A 44 -23.95 -3.62 15.38
N ALA A 45 -23.60 -4.87 15.65
CA ALA A 45 -24.24 -5.76 16.61
C ALA A 45 -23.14 -6.46 17.42
N ASN A 46 -23.44 -6.81 18.66
CA ASN A 46 -22.53 -7.55 19.54
C ASN A 46 -23.21 -8.75 20.18
N ILE A 47 -22.40 -9.65 20.71
CA ILE A 47 -22.79 -10.55 21.80
C ILE A 47 -22.44 -9.83 23.11
N GLY A 48 -23.37 -9.84 24.05
CA GLY A 48 -23.17 -9.31 25.40
C GLY A 48 -22.94 -10.41 26.42
N ASP A 49 -23.56 -11.58 26.22
CA ASP A 49 -23.46 -12.74 27.10
C ASP A 49 -23.93 -14.02 26.37
N LEU A 50 -23.53 -15.20 26.83
CA LEU A 50 -23.84 -16.51 26.24
C LEU A 50 -24.01 -17.56 27.33
N ALA A 51 -25.00 -18.45 27.18
CA ALA A 51 -25.20 -19.59 28.08
C ALA A 51 -25.37 -20.90 27.31
N VAL A 52 -24.81 -21.98 27.85
CA VAL A 52 -24.91 -23.34 27.29
C VAL A 52 -25.82 -24.19 28.18
N LEU A 53 -26.72 -24.97 27.59
CA LEU A 53 -27.62 -25.85 28.34
C LEU A 53 -26.95 -27.19 28.64
N ASP A 54 -26.48 -27.35 29.87
CA ASP A 54 -25.90 -28.55 30.48
C ASP A 54 -26.24 -29.87 29.76
N SER A 55 -27.51 -30.27 29.77
CA SER A 55 -27.96 -31.62 29.43
C SER A 55 -27.86 -32.01 27.95
N ASN A 56 -27.85 -31.03 27.05
CA ASN A 56 -27.97 -31.25 25.59
C ASN A 56 -26.98 -30.41 24.77
N GLY A 57 -26.18 -29.54 25.38
CA GLY A 57 -25.30 -28.61 24.67
C GLY A 57 -26.02 -27.52 23.85
N ASP A 58 -27.35 -27.34 23.98
CA ASP A 58 -28.07 -26.25 23.29
C ASP A 58 -27.48 -24.88 23.71
N ILE A 59 -26.99 -24.09 22.75
CA ILE A 59 -26.36 -22.79 22.98
C ILE A 59 -27.39 -21.66 22.86
N TYR A 60 -27.39 -20.73 23.81
CA TYR A 60 -28.21 -19.53 23.80
C TYR A 60 -27.31 -18.30 23.83
N ALA A 61 -27.31 -17.53 22.74
CA ALA A 61 -26.53 -16.30 22.61
C ALA A 61 -27.45 -15.08 22.73
N ALA A 62 -26.98 -14.03 23.39
CA ALA A 62 -27.72 -12.79 23.52
C ALA A 62 -26.81 -11.56 23.42
N GLY A 63 -27.36 -10.45 22.96
CA GLY A 63 -26.57 -9.24 22.77
C GLY A 63 -27.39 -8.10 22.19
N MET A 64 -26.70 -7.08 21.68
CA MET A 64 -27.30 -5.83 21.22
C MET A 64 -27.18 -5.67 19.71
N MET A 65 -28.19 -5.07 19.09
CA MET A 65 -28.14 -4.67 17.68
C MET A 65 -28.68 -3.24 17.51
N SER A 66 -28.05 -2.49 16.61
CA SER A 66 -28.42 -1.11 16.30
C SER A 66 -29.56 -1.01 15.29
N ALA A 67 -29.96 0.23 14.94
CA ALA A 67 -31.14 0.48 14.13
C ALA A 67 -30.95 0.02 12.67
N SER A 68 -31.96 -0.64 12.10
CA SER A 68 -31.97 -1.15 10.72
C SER A 68 -30.99 -2.30 10.41
N SER A 69 -30.29 -2.86 11.41
CA SER A 69 -29.54 -4.11 11.24
C SER A 69 -30.48 -5.30 11.06
N ALA A 70 -30.11 -6.22 10.17
CA ALA A 70 -30.49 -7.62 10.27
C ALA A 70 -29.24 -8.42 10.67
N LEU A 71 -29.38 -9.34 11.61
CA LEU A 71 -28.32 -10.24 12.06
C LEU A 71 -28.73 -11.66 11.69
N SER A 72 -27.93 -12.30 10.83
CA SER A 72 -28.26 -13.58 10.21
C SER A 72 -27.61 -14.75 10.94
N PHE A 73 -28.43 -15.75 11.25
CA PHE A 73 -28.08 -16.97 11.96
C PHE A 73 -28.51 -18.18 11.11
N GLY A 74 -27.80 -18.37 10.00
CA GLY A 74 -28.02 -19.44 9.03
C GLY A 74 -29.29 -19.19 8.23
N THR A 75 -30.36 -19.90 8.59
CA THR A 75 -31.71 -19.67 8.02
C THR A 75 -32.61 -18.82 8.94
N GLN A 76 -32.13 -18.50 10.14
CA GLN A 76 -32.81 -17.61 11.10
C GLN A 76 -32.28 -16.18 10.95
N THR A 77 -33.09 -15.19 11.31
CA THR A 77 -32.69 -13.78 11.25
C THR A 77 -33.34 -12.99 12.38
N ALA A 78 -32.53 -12.29 13.18
CA ALA A 78 -33.02 -11.24 14.05
C ALA A 78 -33.03 -9.91 13.26
N SER A 79 -34.10 -9.13 13.33
CA SER A 79 -34.21 -7.87 12.57
C SER A 79 -34.61 -6.70 13.47
N SER A 80 -33.89 -5.59 13.34
CA SER A 80 -34.16 -4.34 14.07
C SER A 80 -35.13 -3.44 13.30
N SER A 81 -36.06 -2.82 14.04
CA SER A 81 -37.06 -1.90 13.47
C SER A 81 -36.87 -0.44 13.89
N ALA A 82 -36.15 -0.17 15.00
CA ALA A 82 -35.64 1.13 15.42
C ALA A 82 -34.70 0.99 16.64
N THR A 83 -33.83 1.99 16.81
CA THR A 83 -32.89 2.20 17.95
C THR A 83 -32.03 0.99 18.35
N VAL A 84 -31.35 1.06 19.51
CA VAL A 84 -30.53 -0.01 20.08
C VAL A 84 -31.45 -0.93 20.89
N GLN A 85 -31.46 -2.22 20.53
CA GLN A 85 -32.39 -3.21 21.06
C GLN A 85 -31.72 -4.59 21.21
N PRO A 86 -32.12 -5.40 22.22
CA PRO A 86 -31.51 -6.70 22.45
C PRO A 86 -32.04 -7.78 21.50
N TRP A 87 -31.16 -8.68 21.12
CA TRP A 87 -31.45 -9.89 20.34
C TRP A 87 -31.06 -11.15 21.11
N PHE A 88 -31.71 -12.25 20.76
CA PHE A 88 -31.56 -13.56 21.38
C PHE A 88 -31.61 -14.62 20.28
N ALA A 89 -30.74 -15.61 20.32
CA ALA A 89 -30.75 -16.74 19.40
C ALA A 89 -30.44 -18.05 20.13
N LYS A 90 -30.92 -19.17 19.57
CA LYS A 90 -30.67 -20.51 20.09
C LYS A 90 -30.18 -21.45 18.99
N SER A 91 -29.13 -22.19 19.27
CA SER A 91 -28.59 -23.30 18.49
C SER A 91 -28.72 -24.64 19.24
N ASP A 92 -28.56 -25.76 18.53
CA ASP A 92 -28.08 -27.02 19.14
C ASP A 92 -26.55 -26.99 19.37
N ASP A 93 -26.02 -28.06 19.99
CA ASP A 93 -24.60 -28.35 20.25
C ASP A 93 -23.70 -28.28 19.00
N SER A 94 -24.32 -28.47 17.84
CA SER A 94 -23.71 -28.58 16.53
C SER A 94 -23.79 -27.27 15.74
N GLY A 95 -24.25 -26.17 16.35
CA GLY A 95 -24.31 -24.88 15.67
C GLY A 95 -25.50 -24.70 14.71
N ASN A 96 -26.51 -25.56 14.73
CA ASN A 96 -27.71 -25.39 13.90
C ASN A 96 -28.75 -24.50 14.61
N TRP A 97 -28.85 -23.26 14.14
CA TRP A 97 -29.79 -22.26 14.68
C TRP A 97 -31.27 -22.68 14.56
N GLN A 98 -31.90 -22.86 15.72
CA GLN A 98 -33.30 -23.25 15.86
C GLN A 98 -34.24 -22.04 15.78
N TRP A 99 -33.82 -20.89 16.33
CA TRP A 99 -34.53 -19.61 16.25
C TRP A 99 -33.61 -18.43 16.54
N ALA A 100 -33.93 -17.26 16.00
CA ALA A 100 -33.34 -15.96 16.36
C ALA A 100 -34.45 -14.90 16.42
N ASN A 101 -34.46 -14.05 17.46
CA ASN A 101 -35.49 -13.06 17.72
C ASN A 101 -34.89 -11.78 18.30
N ALA A 102 -35.39 -10.62 17.89
CA ALA A 102 -35.12 -9.36 18.58
C ALA A 102 -36.31 -8.93 19.44
N VAL A 103 -36.05 -8.24 20.55
CA VAL A 103 -37.08 -7.69 21.45
C VAL A 103 -37.26 -6.19 21.14
N PRO A 104 -38.40 -5.76 20.59
CA PRO A 104 -38.59 -4.38 20.16
C PRO A 104 -38.58 -3.39 21.32
N VAL A 105 -37.79 -2.33 21.14
CA VAL A 105 -37.82 -1.11 21.95
C VAL A 105 -38.61 -0.03 21.20
N SER A 106 -39.36 0.81 21.92
CA SER A 106 -40.19 1.85 21.32
C SER A 106 -40.44 3.02 22.28
N GLY A 107 -40.54 4.24 21.76
CA GLY A 107 -40.73 5.42 22.60
C GLY A 107 -40.33 6.72 21.93
N GLY A 108 -39.83 7.67 22.72
CA GLY A 108 -39.19 8.89 22.25
C GLY A 108 -37.82 8.66 21.59
N GLN A 109 -37.11 9.76 21.30
CA GLN A 109 -35.83 9.75 20.58
C GLN A 109 -34.71 8.96 21.28
N PHE A 110 -34.83 8.73 22.59
CA PHE A 110 -33.82 8.08 23.44
C PHE A 110 -34.25 6.67 23.91
N ALA A 111 -35.26 6.07 23.29
CA ALA A 111 -35.73 4.74 23.66
C ALA A 111 -34.69 3.67 23.29
N GLU A 112 -34.11 3.04 24.30
CA GLU A 112 -33.07 2.02 24.18
C GLU A 112 -33.21 0.96 25.29
N ALA A 113 -32.54 -0.17 25.10
CA ALA A 113 -32.32 -1.14 26.15
C ALA A 113 -30.89 -1.69 26.03
N ASN A 114 -30.39 -2.32 27.08
CA ASN A 114 -29.14 -3.08 27.07
C ASN A 114 -29.32 -4.36 27.90
N ILE A 115 -28.60 -5.42 27.54
CA ILE A 115 -28.61 -6.69 28.24
C ILE A 115 -27.55 -6.68 29.35
N GLY A 116 -27.86 -7.30 30.49
CA GLY A 116 -26.91 -7.52 31.58
C GLY A 116 -26.36 -8.94 31.59
N GLY A 117 -27.24 -9.92 31.36
CA GLY A 117 -26.84 -11.31 31.21
C GLY A 117 -28.00 -12.27 30.95
N ILE A 118 -27.65 -13.53 30.73
CA ILE A 118 -28.54 -14.66 30.42
C ILE A 118 -28.27 -15.84 31.38
N ALA A 119 -29.33 -16.51 31.83
CA ALA A 119 -29.23 -17.75 32.60
C ALA A 119 -30.26 -18.78 32.11
N LEU A 120 -29.92 -20.07 32.17
CA LEU A 120 -30.77 -21.17 31.69
C LEU A 120 -31.17 -22.08 32.84
N SER A 121 -32.45 -22.42 32.96
CA SER A 121 -32.83 -23.53 33.83
C SER A 121 -32.44 -24.86 33.19
N SER A 122 -32.29 -25.89 34.01
CA SER A 122 -32.12 -27.30 33.59
C SER A 122 -33.24 -27.89 32.72
N SER A 123 -34.28 -27.10 32.40
CA SER A 123 -35.34 -27.43 31.44
C SER A 123 -35.20 -26.71 30.08
N GLY A 124 -34.16 -25.89 29.90
CA GLY A 124 -33.97 -25.03 28.74
C GLY A 124 -34.87 -23.79 28.71
N ASP A 125 -35.49 -23.39 29.83
CA ASP A 125 -36.15 -22.08 29.87
C ASP A 125 -35.09 -20.98 30.06
N MET A 126 -35.10 -19.98 29.21
CA MET A 126 -34.14 -18.86 29.22
C MET A 126 -34.66 -17.69 30.07
N TYR A 127 -33.81 -17.20 30.97
CA TYR A 127 -34.03 -16.02 31.82
C TYR A 127 -33.01 -14.95 31.44
N VAL A 128 -33.43 -13.69 31.38
CA VAL A 128 -32.58 -12.58 30.91
C VAL A 128 -32.80 -11.34 31.76
N THR A 129 -31.71 -10.65 32.10
CA THR A 129 -31.72 -9.39 32.85
C THR A 129 -31.11 -8.26 32.03
N GLY A 130 -31.34 -7.02 32.42
CA GLY A 130 -30.74 -5.86 31.76
C GLY A 130 -31.37 -4.55 32.20
N VAL A 131 -31.30 -3.55 31.32
CA VAL A 131 -31.77 -2.18 31.56
C VAL A 131 -32.55 -1.66 30.35
N PHE A 132 -33.52 -0.78 30.56
CA PHE A 132 -34.29 -0.16 29.47
C PHE A 132 -34.81 1.25 29.80
N TYR A 133 -34.99 2.05 28.74
CA TYR A 133 -35.60 3.38 28.75
C TYR A 133 -36.83 3.45 27.82
N ASP A 134 -37.88 4.11 28.29
CA ASP A 134 -39.21 4.22 27.66
C ASP A 134 -39.96 2.87 27.60
N ASN A 135 -40.07 2.15 26.48
CA ASN A 135 -40.88 0.91 26.40
C ASN A 135 -40.14 -0.25 25.72
N ILE A 136 -40.19 -1.44 26.33
CA ILE A 136 -39.64 -2.70 25.80
C ILE A 136 -40.74 -3.78 25.72
N THR A 137 -40.74 -4.61 24.67
CA THR A 137 -41.86 -5.54 24.40
C THR A 137 -41.42 -7.00 24.21
N PHE A 138 -41.55 -7.80 25.25
CA PHE A 138 -41.32 -9.24 25.27
C PHE A 138 -42.56 -9.99 24.73
N GLY A 139 -42.63 -10.15 23.41
CA GLY A 139 -43.75 -10.81 22.73
C GLY A 139 -45.06 -10.03 22.85
N SER A 140 -45.97 -10.46 23.75
CA SER A 140 -47.19 -9.71 24.08
C SER A 140 -47.12 -8.95 25.41
N ILE A 141 -45.98 -8.99 26.10
CA ILE A 141 -45.75 -8.35 27.40
C ILE A 141 -45.00 -7.05 27.15
N ASN A 142 -45.61 -5.92 27.48
CA ASN A 142 -44.99 -4.60 27.35
C ASN A 142 -44.62 -4.08 28.74
N LEU A 143 -43.34 -3.72 28.92
CA LEU A 143 -42.85 -3.02 30.09
C LEU A 143 -42.56 -1.55 29.71
N ARG A 144 -42.73 -0.66 30.67
CA ARG A 144 -42.47 0.77 30.51
C ARG A 144 -41.65 1.30 31.68
N SER A 145 -40.57 2.04 31.41
CA SER A 145 -39.71 2.60 32.44
C SER A 145 -40.37 3.81 33.12
N THR A 146 -40.00 4.06 34.37
CA THR A 146 -40.52 5.16 35.17
C THR A 146 -39.40 6.01 35.75
N GLY A 147 -39.12 7.16 35.14
CA GLY A 147 -38.00 8.01 35.50
C GLY A 147 -36.96 8.00 34.39
N TYR A 148 -35.75 7.50 34.68
CA TYR A 148 -34.76 7.19 33.66
C TYR A 148 -34.79 5.70 33.31
N TYR A 149 -33.75 4.97 33.70
CA TYR A 149 -33.48 3.60 33.31
C TYR A 149 -33.98 2.63 34.37
N ASP A 150 -34.82 1.68 33.96
CA ASP A 150 -35.31 0.62 34.84
C ASP A 150 -34.67 -0.72 34.47
N CYS A 151 -34.52 -1.61 35.45
CA CYS A 151 -34.04 -2.96 35.21
C CYS A 151 -35.20 -3.84 34.73
N PHE A 152 -34.98 -4.68 33.72
CA PHE A 152 -35.94 -5.71 33.32
C PHE A 152 -35.45 -7.10 33.74
N ILE A 153 -36.39 -7.99 34.01
CA ILE A 153 -36.17 -9.43 34.14
C ILE A 153 -37.27 -10.17 33.38
N ALA A 154 -36.90 -11.02 32.43
CA ALA A 154 -37.84 -11.74 31.57
C ALA A 154 -37.51 -13.22 31.48
N LYS A 155 -38.55 -14.04 31.25
CA LYS A 155 -38.45 -15.48 31.02
C LYS A 155 -39.09 -15.86 29.69
N SER A 156 -38.40 -16.67 28.91
CA SER A 156 -38.96 -17.40 27.77
C SER A 156 -38.84 -18.92 27.97
N ASN A 157 -39.53 -19.70 27.13
CA ASN A 157 -39.30 -21.14 27.03
C ASN A 157 -38.21 -21.47 25.98
N SER A 158 -37.77 -22.72 25.91
CA SER A 158 -36.76 -23.20 24.95
C SER A 158 -37.10 -22.99 23.46
N ALA A 159 -38.34 -22.61 23.14
CA ALA A 159 -38.80 -22.24 21.80
C ALA A 159 -38.83 -20.71 21.57
N GLY A 160 -38.18 -19.91 22.42
CA GLY A 160 -38.10 -18.46 22.32
C GLY A 160 -39.39 -17.71 22.67
N GLN A 161 -40.38 -18.38 23.28
CA GLN A 161 -41.69 -17.77 23.58
C GLN A 161 -41.69 -17.16 24.99
N TRP A 162 -41.77 -15.84 25.07
CA TRP A 162 -41.87 -15.08 26.32
C TRP A 162 -43.08 -15.49 27.18
N GLN A 163 -42.81 -15.90 28.42
CA GLN A 163 -43.81 -16.39 29.38
C GLN A 163 -44.24 -15.28 30.36
N TRP A 164 -43.26 -14.53 30.87
CA TRP A 164 -43.47 -13.37 31.74
C TRP A 164 -42.27 -12.42 31.64
N ALA A 165 -42.51 -11.14 31.95
CA ALA A 165 -41.47 -10.14 32.18
C ALA A 165 -41.91 -9.21 33.32
N GLN A 166 -40.96 -8.67 34.08
CA GLN A 166 -41.15 -7.70 35.15
C GLN A 166 -40.08 -6.60 35.03
N ALA A 167 -40.31 -5.47 35.69
CA ALA A 167 -39.30 -4.43 35.87
C ALA A 167 -39.05 -4.17 37.36
N LEU A 168 -37.83 -3.74 37.69
CA LEU A 168 -37.50 -3.06 38.94
C LEU A 168 -37.37 -1.58 38.62
N HIS A 169 -38.26 -0.77 39.20
CA HIS A 169 -38.40 0.62 38.81
C HIS A 169 -37.47 1.55 39.61
N GLY A 170 -36.91 2.55 38.94
CA GLY A 170 -36.59 3.82 39.59
C GLY A 170 -37.87 4.46 40.12
N ASN A 171 -37.81 5.14 41.27
CA ASN A 171 -39.00 5.78 41.79
C ASN A 171 -39.29 7.02 40.94
N ALA A 172 -40.39 6.97 40.18
CA ALA A 172 -40.95 8.20 39.66
C ALA A 172 -41.60 8.94 40.83
N ASP A 173 -40.97 10.04 41.28
CA ASP A 173 -41.64 11.04 42.12
C ASP A 173 -42.72 11.75 41.29
N TYR A 174 -43.83 11.03 41.08
CA TYR A 174 -44.99 11.49 40.34
C TYR A 174 -45.90 12.33 41.25
N ASP A 175 -45.33 13.34 41.91
CA ASP A 175 -46.08 14.40 42.61
C ASP A 175 -46.56 15.50 41.64
N GLY A 176 -46.02 15.51 40.42
CA GLY A 176 -46.36 16.46 39.35
C GLY A 176 -45.46 17.70 39.30
N THR A 177 -44.35 17.72 40.04
CA THR A 177 -43.27 18.70 39.90
C THR A 177 -42.05 18.10 39.18
N THR A 178 -41.10 18.95 38.80
CA THR A 178 -39.94 18.56 37.98
C THR A 178 -38.97 17.66 38.74
N VAL A 179 -38.74 16.44 38.23
CA VAL A 179 -37.68 15.52 38.67
C VAL A 179 -36.33 16.26 38.71
N MET A 180 -35.60 16.13 39.82
CA MET A 180 -34.26 16.71 40.01
C MET A 180 -33.19 15.69 40.44
N THR A 181 -33.55 14.42 40.56
CA THR A 181 -32.65 13.29 40.83
C THR A 181 -32.49 12.42 39.60
N LEU A 182 -31.34 11.77 39.49
CA LEU A 182 -31.08 10.72 38.50
C LEU A 182 -31.41 9.39 39.19
N ASP A 183 -32.44 8.69 38.71
CA ASP A 183 -32.92 7.45 39.29
C ASP A 183 -32.76 6.32 38.26
N VAL A 184 -31.86 5.37 38.54
CA VAL A 184 -31.41 4.30 37.62
C VAL A 184 -31.42 2.96 38.35
N VAL A 185 -31.88 1.89 37.69
CA VAL A 185 -31.69 0.51 38.11
C VAL A 185 -31.18 -0.30 36.92
N TRP A 186 -30.04 -0.98 37.05
CA TRP A 186 -29.45 -1.80 35.98
C TRP A 186 -29.16 -3.19 36.52
N GLY A 187 -29.79 -4.23 35.97
CA GLY A 187 -29.45 -5.62 36.26
C GLY A 187 -28.27 -6.06 35.40
N THR A 188 -27.14 -6.42 36.02
CA THR A 188 -25.85 -6.72 35.36
C THR A 188 -25.46 -8.19 35.43
N ALA A 189 -26.06 -8.97 36.34
CA ALA A 189 -25.75 -10.38 36.51
C ALA A 189 -27.01 -11.18 36.86
N ILE A 190 -27.05 -12.46 36.52
CA ILE A 190 -28.22 -13.33 36.66
C ILE A 190 -27.80 -14.79 36.85
N ASP A 191 -28.50 -15.51 37.73
CA ASP A 191 -28.38 -16.97 37.86
C ASP A 191 -29.72 -17.58 38.30
N VAL A 192 -29.94 -18.88 38.06
CA VAL A 192 -31.21 -19.57 38.29
C VAL A 192 -31.03 -20.88 39.05
N ASP A 193 -31.71 -21.00 40.20
CA ASP A 193 -31.61 -22.20 41.03
C ASP A 193 -32.29 -23.42 40.37
N SER A 194 -31.92 -24.62 40.84
CA SER A 194 -32.49 -25.90 40.38
C SER A 194 -34.03 -26.03 40.50
N SER A 195 -34.68 -25.14 41.26
CA SER A 195 -36.14 -25.04 41.37
C SER A 195 -36.76 -24.00 40.42
N GLY A 196 -35.95 -23.37 39.57
CA GLY A 196 -36.32 -22.35 38.60
C GLY A 196 -36.57 -20.96 39.20
N ASN A 197 -36.12 -20.67 40.43
CA ASN A 197 -36.15 -19.30 40.94
C ASN A 197 -34.89 -18.57 40.49
N VAL A 198 -35.05 -17.36 39.97
CA VAL A 198 -33.96 -16.56 39.42
C VAL A 198 -33.50 -15.51 40.42
N ILE A 199 -32.19 -15.31 40.53
CA ILE A 199 -31.55 -14.25 41.29
C ILE A 199 -30.88 -13.32 40.28
N ILE A 200 -31.09 -12.01 40.44
CA ILE A 200 -30.40 -10.98 39.66
C ILE A 200 -29.58 -10.09 40.58
N GLY A 201 -28.39 -9.74 40.13
CA GLY A 201 -27.51 -8.72 40.70
C GLY A 201 -27.50 -7.47 39.81
N GLY A 202 -27.15 -6.33 40.39
CA GLY A 202 -27.10 -5.07 39.66
C GLY A 202 -26.68 -3.89 40.51
N PHE A 203 -26.67 -2.70 39.91
CA PHE A 203 -26.52 -1.43 40.62
C PHE A 203 -27.77 -0.56 40.51
N PHE A 204 -27.92 0.37 41.45
CA PHE A 204 -28.91 1.43 41.37
C PHE A 204 -28.33 2.78 41.81
N ILE A 205 -28.94 3.84 41.31
CA ILE A 205 -28.65 5.24 41.69
C ILE A 205 -29.99 5.88 42.07
N GLY A 206 -30.01 6.68 43.13
CA GLY A 206 -31.19 7.43 43.56
C GLY A 206 -32.18 6.62 44.39
N ASN A 207 -33.47 6.94 44.27
CA ASN A 207 -34.53 6.28 45.02
C ASN A 207 -35.30 5.31 44.10
N THR A 208 -35.45 4.06 44.51
CA THR A 208 -35.88 2.96 43.61
C THR A 208 -36.72 1.92 44.35
N ASP A 209 -37.33 0.97 43.64
CA ASP A 209 -38.03 -0.18 44.22
C ASP A 209 -37.10 -1.11 45.01
N VAL A 210 -35.78 -1.06 44.76
CA VAL A 210 -34.77 -1.84 45.49
C VAL A 210 -34.29 -1.13 46.77
N GLY A 211 -34.30 0.21 46.81
CA GLY A 211 -33.85 0.96 47.98
C GLY A 211 -33.84 2.48 47.84
N VAL A 212 -33.19 3.14 48.78
CA VAL A 212 -32.92 4.60 48.78
C VAL A 212 -31.42 4.77 48.87
N ALA A 213 -30.76 5.34 47.85
CA ALA A 213 -29.33 5.68 47.89
C ALA A 213 -29.00 6.61 49.06
N VAL A 214 -27.76 6.57 49.59
CA VAL A 214 -27.33 7.54 50.62
C VAL A 214 -27.02 8.89 50.00
N ASP A 215 -28.05 9.69 49.69
CA ASP A 215 -27.86 11.09 49.30
C ASP A 215 -27.21 11.87 50.47
N SER A 216 -25.89 12.04 50.37
CA SER A 216 -25.06 12.75 51.35
C SER A 216 -25.15 14.28 51.23
N GLY A 217 -26.17 14.79 50.53
CA GLY A 217 -26.53 16.20 50.46
C GLY A 217 -25.85 16.97 49.33
N GLY A 218 -25.50 16.28 48.25
CA GLY A 218 -24.87 16.85 47.07
C GLY A 218 -25.60 16.42 45.80
N THR A 219 -25.91 17.37 44.92
CA THR A 219 -26.59 17.12 43.62
C THR A 219 -25.66 16.48 42.58
N SER A 220 -24.81 15.55 43.00
CA SER A 220 -23.88 14.79 42.18
C SER A 220 -24.21 13.31 42.36
N GLY A 221 -25.01 12.76 41.43
CA GLY A 221 -25.33 11.33 41.36
C GLY A 221 -24.11 10.52 40.92
N ASN A 222 -23.13 10.44 41.83
CA ASN A 222 -21.83 9.81 41.63
C ASN A 222 -21.65 8.56 42.50
N ASP A 223 -22.51 8.36 43.50
CA ASP A 223 -22.57 7.15 44.31
C ASP A 223 -23.61 6.20 43.69
N ALA A 224 -23.23 4.94 43.48
CA ALA A 224 -24.10 3.88 42.98
C ALA A 224 -23.95 2.65 43.88
N GLU A 225 -25.06 2.11 44.36
CA GLU A 225 -25.07 1.02 45.33
C GLU A 225 -25.60 -0.27 44.68
N ILE A 226 -25.16 -1.44 45.18
CA ILE A 226 -25.59 -2.71 44.61
C ILE A 226 -26.95 -3.16 45.13
N PHE A 227 -27.68 -3.89 44.28
CA PHE A 227 -28.84 -4.67 44.70
C PHE A 227 -28.71 -6.15 44.29
N VAL A 228 -29.40 -7.00 45.05
CA VAL A 228 -29.67 -8.40 44.70
C VAL A 228 -31.16 -8.64 44.90
N ALA A 229 -31.81 -9.26 43.91
CA ALA A 229 -33.25 -9.57 43.95
C ALA A 229 -33.53 -11.01 43.55
N LYS A 230 -34.44 -11.69 44.27
CA LYS A 230 -34.88 -13.06 43.94
C LYS A 230 -36.33 -13.08 43.48
N TYR A 231 -36.59 -13.76 42.36
CA TYR A 231 -37.92 -13.99 41.80
C TYR A 231 -38.22 -15.50 41.76
N SER A 232 -39.48 -15.88 41.97
CA SER A 232 -39.92 -17.25 41.65
C SER A 232 -39.90 -17.49 40.14
N GLY A 233 -39.81 -18.76 39.70
CA GLY A 233 -39.91 -19.11 38.26
C GLY A 233 -41.23 -18.75 37.57
N SER A 234 -42.20 -18.24 38.32
CA SER A 234 -43.47 -17.65 37.86
C SER A 234 -43.46 -16.12 37.78
N GLY A 235 -42.31 -15.46 37.97
CA GLY A 235 -42.13 -14.02 37.85
C GLY A 235 -42.54 -13.19 39.08
N ASN A 236 -42.79 -13.82 40.24
CA ASN A 236 -43.14 -13.08 41.45
C ASN A 236 -41.86 -12.72 42.23
N LEU A 237 -41.62 -11.42 42.46
CA LEU A 237 -40.55 -10.93 43.33
C LEU A 237 -40.74 -11.46 44.76
N GLN A 238 -39.71 -12.10 45.31
CA GLN A 238 -39.70 -12.67 46.67
C GLN A 238 -39.05 -11.71 47.66
N TRP A 239 -37.88 -11.16 47.31
CA TRP A 239 -37.15 -10.19 48.13
C TRP A 239 -36.16 -9.38 47.29
N THR A 240 -35.82 -8.20 47.80
CA THR A 240 -34.69 -7.34 47.37
C THR A 240 -33.77 -7.08 48.56
N LYS A 241 -32.46 -6.95 48.31
CA LYS A 241 -31.44 -6.54 49.29
C LYS A 241 -30.43 -5.62 48.65
N ASP A 242 -29.96 -4.65 49.42
CA ASP A 242 -28.93 -3.70 49.07
C ASP A 242 -27.66 -3.90 49.91
N ALA A 243 -26.52 -3.46 49.37
CA ALA A 243 -25.27 -3.24 50.07
C ALA A 243 -24.61 -1.97 49.51
N ARG A 244 -23.87 -1.24 50.36
CA ARG A 244 -23.59 0.19 50.12
C ARG A 244 -22.15 0.56 50.45
N GLY A 245 -21.47 1.21 49.52
CA GLY A 245 -20.14 1.79 49.70
C GLY A 245 -20.10 3.28 49.37
N ALA A 246 -18.92 3.79 49.05
CA ALA A 246 -18.72 5.13 48.51
C ALA A 246 -18.26 5.02 47.05
N GLY A 247 -18.66 5.95 46.18
CA GLY A 247 -18.41 5.89 44.75
C GLY A 247 -19.35 4.91 44.04
N PHE A 248 -18.90 4.37 42.91
CA PHE A 248 -19.66 3.43 42.09
C PHE A 248 -19.41 1.99 42.53
N GLN A 249 -20.45 1.18 42.69
CA GLN A 249 -20.37 -0.27 42.86
C GLN A 249 -21.37 -0.96 41.93
N GLU A 250 -21.00 -2.12 41.42
CA GLU A 250 -21.86 -2.98 40.59
C GLU A 250 -21.63 -4.45 40.93
N VAL A 251 -22.67 -5.27 40.76
CA VAL A 251 -22.51 -6.73 40.85
C VAL A 251 -21.97 -7.22 39.52
N ALA A 252 -20.72 -7.72 39.50
CA ALA A 252 -20.11 -8.21 38.27
C ALA A 252 -20.66 -9.59 37.90
N SER A 253 -20.77 -10.50 38.87
CA SER A 253 -21.29 -11.85 38.66
C SER A 253 -22.06 -12.39 39.88
N VAL A 254 -22.92 -13.37 39.65
CA VAL A 254 -23.76 -14.07 40.64
C VAL A 254 -23.71 -15.56 40.36
N THR A 255 -23.52 -16.39 41.39
CA THR A 255 -23.65 -17.85 41.29
C THR A 255 -24.38 -18.41 42.51
N ILE A 256 -25.17 -19.47 42.34
CA ILE A 256 -26.02 -20.08 43.37
C ILE A 256 -25.43 -21.41 43.84
N ASP A 257 -25.13 -21.50 45.14
CA ASP A 257 -24.55 -22.70 45.74
C ASP A 257 -25.57 -23.86 45.86
N VAL A 258 -25.06 -25.06 46.17
CA VAL A 258 -25.90 -26.27 46.37
C VAL A 258 -26.97 -26.14 47.46
N ASN A 259 -26.91 -25.12 48.32
CA ASN A 259 -27.91 -24.82 49.36
C ASN A 259 -28.98 -23.82 48.88
N ASN A 260 -28.87 -23.30 47.65
CA ASN A 260 -29.64 -22.21 47.05
C ASN A 260 -29.38 -20.83 47.68
N ASP A 261 -28.25 -20.67 48.36
CA ASP A 261 -27.73 -19.36 48.76
C ASP A 261 -26.93 -18.78 47.57
N ALA A 262 -27.03 -17.48 47.31
CA ALA A 262 -26.24 -16.84 46.25
C ALA A 262 -24.91 -16.30 46.79
N TRP A 263 -23.89 -16.41 45.96
CA TRP A 263 -22.66 -15.65 46.00
C TRP A 263 -22.72 -14.54 44.96
N ILE A 264 -22.14 -13.39 45.29
CA ILE A 264 -22.00 -12.27 44.37
C ILE A 264 -20.55 -11.76 44.39
N SER A 265 -20.08 -11.21 43.28
CA SER A 265 -18.89 -10.37 43.20
C SER A 265 -19.27 -8.91 42.98
N THR A 266 -18.49 -7.97 43.52
CA THR A 266 -18.66 -6.52 43.34
C THR A 266 -17.32 -5.80 43.45
N SER A 267 -17.20 -4.66 42.79
CA SER A 267 -16.15 -3.66 43.07
C SER A 267 -16.60 -2.71 44.20
N PHE A 268 -15.64 -2.11 44.92
CA PHE A 268 -15.90 -1.02 45.88
C PHE A 268 -14.68 -0.10 46.05
N ASP A 269 -14.90 1.15 46.49
CA ASP A 269 -13.85 2.10 46.92
C ASP A 269 -13.95 2.31 48.43
N GLY A 270 -12.84 2.09 49.15
CA GLY A 270 -12.66 2.42 50.56
C GLY A 270 -13.43 1.52 51.54
N ASN A 271 -14.75 1.66 51.64
CA ASN A 271 -15.57 0.97 52.65
C ASN A 271 -16.97 0.65 52.14
N MET A 272 -17.37 -0.62 52.20
CA MET A 272 -18.71 -1.10 51.79
C MET A 272 -19.35 -1.99 52.86
N ALA A 273 -20.66 -1.85 53.06
CA ALA A 273 -21.43 -2.51 54.12
C ALA A 273 -22.54 -3.42 53.55
N PHE A 274 -22.54 -4.68 54.02
CA PHE A 274 -23.43 -5.77 53.64
C PHE A 274 -24.28 -6.17 54.86
N GLY A 275 -25.26 -5.33 55.21
CA GLY A 275 -26.09 -5.50 56.40
C GLY A 275 -25.29 -5.38 57.70
N SER A 276 -24.96 -6.51 58.33
CA SER A 276 -24.10 -6.56 59.54
C SER A 276 -22.63 -6.83 59.25
N TYR A 277 -22.28 -7.12 57.99
CA TYR A 277 -20.92 -7.37 57.52
C TYR A 277 -20.39 -6.12 56.82
N SER A 278 -19.07 -5.98 56.72
CA SER A 278 -18.45 -4.84 56.05
C SER A 278 -17.06 -5.20 55.57
N VAL A 279 -16.73 -4.77 54.35
CA VAL A 279 -15.39 -4.84 53.78
C VAL A 279 -14.67 -3.50 53.94
N THR A 280 -13.35 -3.51 53.82
CA THR A 280 -12.51 -2.32 53.93
C THR A 280 -11.27 -2.47 53.06
N GLY A 281 -11.03 -1.43 52.27
CA GLY A 281 -9.91 -1.30 51.36
C GLY A 281 -9.33 0.11 51.43
N THR A 282 -8.80 0.60 50.32
CA THR A 282 -7.91 1.75 50.22
C THR A 282 -8.58 2.84 49.41
N ALA A 283 -8.93 3.95 50.06
CA ALA A 283 -9.63 5.05 49.41
C ALA A 283 -8.89 5.56 48.16
N GLY A 284 -9.54 5.45 47.00
CA GLY A 284 -8.98 5.79 45.68
C GLY A 284 -8.50 4.61 44.83
N ASN A 285 -8.52 3.38 45.35
CA ASN A 285 -8.39 2.14 44.57
C ASN A 285 -9.79 1.50 44.41
N SER A 286 -10.00 0.77 43.32
CA SER A 286 -11.18 -0.07 43.11
C SER A 286 -10.84 -1.51 43.49
N GLU A 287 -11.41 -2.00 44.60
CA GLU A 287 -11.07 -3.29 45.18
C GLU A 287 -12.24 -4.28 45.08
N GLY A 288 -11.92 -5.55 44.90
CA GLY A 288 -12.89 -6.61 44.71
C GLY A 288 -13.45 -7.11 46.04
N ALA A 289 -14.75 -7.37 46.11
CA ALA A 289 -15.36 -8.08 47.22
C ALA A 289 -16.30 -9.17 46.72
N PHE A 290 -16.32 -10.29 47.43
CA PHE A 290 -17.31 -11.34 47.23
C PHE A 290 -18.13 -11.54 48.50
N ALA A 291 -19.44 -11.74 48.36
CA ALA A 291 -20.36 -11.79 49.49
C ALA A 291 -21.41 -12.88 49.32
N LYS A 292 -21.76 -13.54 50.43
CA LYS A 292 -22.83 -14.54 50.46
C LYS A 292 -24.14 -13.93 50.93
N ILE A 293 -25.22 -14.18 50.20
CA ILE A 293 -26.60 -13.90 50.59
C ILE A 293 -27.39 -15.22 50.65
N SER A 294 -27.94 -15.52 51.82
CA SER A 294 -28.74 -16.74 51.99
C SER A 294 -29.98 -16.73 51.10
N SER A 295 -30.49 -17.92 50.77
CA SER A 295 -31.78 -18.17 50.08
C SER A 295 -32.96 -17.35 50.63
N SER A 296 -32.91 -16.97 51.91
CA SER A 296 -33.91 -16.13 52.60
C SER A 296 -33.74 -14.61 52.42
N GLY A 297 -32.71 -14.15 51.71
CA GLY A 297 -32.37 -12.74 51.54
C GLY A 297 -31.64 -12.13 52.73
N ALA A 298 -30.83 -12.90 53.46
CA ALA A 298 -29.99 -12.36 54.54
C ALA A 298 -28.50 -12.53 54.21
N TRP A 299 -27.75 -11.43 54.20
CA TRP A 299 -26.28 -11.41 54.11
C TRP A 299 -25.66 -12.32 55.18
N ALA A 300 -24.69 -13.15 54.77
CA ALA A 300 -24.09 -14.21 55.59
C ALA A 300 -22.55 -14.11 55.69
N SER A 301 -21.90 -13.51 54.69
CA SER A 301 -20.48 -13.14 54.70
C SER A 301 -20.22 -12.03 53.68
N ALA A 302 -19.10 -11.31 53.82
CA ALA A 302 -18.57 -10.38 52.82
C ALA A 302 -17.05 -10.27 53.02
N ASN A 303 -16.28 -10.58 51.98
CA ASN A 303 -14.83 -10.77 52.02
C ASN A 303 -14.17 -9.91 50.93
N PRO A 304 -13.17 -9.06 51.25
CA PRO A 304 -12.44 -8.29 50.25
C PRO A 304 -11.21 -9.04 49.70
N ILE A 305 -10.81 -8.66 48.49
CA ILE A 305 -9.53 -8.97 47.85
C ILE A 305 -8.80 -7.65 47.67
N ASN A 306 -7.88 -7.35 48.60
CA ASN A 306 -7.16 -6.07 48.61
C ASN A 306 -5.80 -6.21 47.90
N GLY A 307 -5.47 -5.22 47.05
CA GLY A 307 -4.18 -5.10 46.37
C GLY A 307 -3.46 -3.79 46.67
N ALA A 308 -2.28 -3.62 46.08
CA ALA A 308 -1.56 -2.33 46.10
C ALA A 308 -2.14 -1.30 45.12
N GLY A 309 -2.90 -1.78 44.12
CA GLY A 309 -3.65 -1.00 43.14
C GLY A 309 -5.09 -1.50 43.06
N ASP A 310 -5.70 -1.41 41.88
CA ASP A 310 -7.04 -1.92 41.63
C ASP A 310 -7.01 -3.46 41.51
N VAL A 311 -8.06 -4.11 42.01
CA VAL A 311 -8.30 -5.55 41.91
C VAL A 311 -9.77 -5.73 41.58
N ILE A 312 -10.10 -6.20 40.38
CA ILE A 312 -11.48 -6.38 39.92
C ILE A 312 -11.76 -7.87 39.79
N ILE A 313 -12.93 -8.30 40.25
CA ILE A 313 -13.46 -9.66 40.03
C ILE A 313 -14.45 -9.55 38.87
N THR A 314 -14.23 -10.27 37.78
CA THR A 314 -15.11 -10.24 36.61
C THR A 314 -16.19 -11.32 36.72
N ALA A 315 -15.79 -12.58 36.91
CA ALA A 315 -16.73 -13.70 37.03
C ALA A 315 -16.45 -14.62 38.23
N ILE A 316 -17.49 -15.34 38.67
CA ILE A 316 -17.43 -16.32 39.77
C ILE A 316 -18.24 -17.58 39.41
N ALA A 317 -17.74 -18.75 39.79
CA ALA A 317 -18.41 -20.04 39.57
C ALA A 317 -18.26 -20.96 40.80
N GLU A 318 -19.30 -21.71 41.17
CA GLU A 318 -19.18 -22.75 42.21
C GLU A 318 -18.72 -24.09 41.60
N THR A 319 -17.71 -24.72 42.19
CA THR A 319 -17.47 -26.15 41.94
C THR A 319 -18.47 -26.95 42.77
N GLY A 320 -19.04 -28.02 42.21
CA GLY A 320 -19.98 -28.89 42.94
C GLY A 320 -19.38 -29.59 44.19
N GLY A 321 -18.08 -29.42 44.43
CA GLY A 321 -17.37 -29.81 45.65
C GLY A 321 -17.45 -28.78 46.80
N GLY A 322 -17.93 -27.56 46.55
CA GLY A 322 -18.07 -26.48 47.54
C GLY A 322 -16.89 -25.50 47.61
N ASP A 323 -16.15 -25.31 46.51
CA ASP A 323 -15.22 -24.20 46.35
C ASP A 323 -15.82 -23.13 45.42
N LEU A 324 -15.50 -21.85 45.66
CA LEU A 324 -15.83 -20.75 44.76
C LEU A 324 -14.59 -20.44 43.91
N LEU A 325 -14.69 -20.66 42.60
CA LEU A 325 -13.73 -20.16 41.62
C LEU A 325 -14.05 -18.70 41.31
N MET A 326 -13.00 -17.89 41.14
CA MET A 326 -13.12 -16.47 40.81
C MET A 326 -12.03 -16.08 39.82
N SER A 327 -12.39 -15.29 38.82
CA SER A 327 -11.47 -14.67 37.87
C SER A 327 -11.52 -13.14 37.96
N GLY A 328 -10.51 -12.50 37.38
CA GLY A 328 -10.45 -11.05 37.32
C GLY A 328 -9.15 -10.52 36.75
N TYR A 329 -8.91 -9.24 37.01
CA TYR A 329 -7.66 -8.56 36.69
C TYR A 329 -7.20 -7.65 37.83
N LEU A 330 -5.92 -7.27 37.80
CA LEU A 330 -5.29 -6.35 38.76
C LEU A 330 -4.38 -5.34 38.05
N THR A 331 -4.21 -4.14 38.63
CA THR A 331 -3.26 -3.12 38.14
C THR A 331 -1.97 -3.06 38.97
N SER A 332 -1.93 -3.75 40.10
CA SER A 332 -0.74 -3.95 40.94
C SER A 332 -0.93 -5.12 41.91
N ASP A 333 0.15 -5.60 42.52
CA ASP A 333 0.20 -6.84 43.31
C ASP A 333 -0.98 -7.03 44.28
N ALA A 334 -1.58 -8.23 44.28
CA ALA A 334 -2.74 -8.60 45.10
C ALA A 334 -2.48 -9.87 45.91
N SER A 335 -3.07 -9.94 47.12
CA SER A 335 -2.81 -11.02 48.08
C SER A 335 -4.04 -11.90 48.35
N PHE A 336 -3.91 -13.19 48.06
CA PHE A 336 -4.90 -14.24 48.24
C PHE A 336 -4.50 -15.10 49.44
N GLY A 337 -4.78 -14.59 50.64
CA GLY A 337 -4.38 -15.22 51.91
C GLY A 337 -2.88 -15.16 52.13
N THR A 338 -2.17 -16.26 51.84
CA THR A 338 -0.69 -16.32 51.87
C THR A 338 -0.04 -16.27 50.49
N THR A 339 -0.83 -16.40 49.42
CA THR A 339 -0.37 -16.36 48.04
C THR A 339 -0.34 -14.91 47.56
N LEU A 340 0.73 -14.50 46.89
CA LEU A 340 0.88 -13.17 46.29
C LEU A 340 0.88 -13.34 44.77
N ILE A 341 -0.06 -12.68 44.09
CA ILE A 341 -0.01 -12.50 42.64
C ILE A 341 0.69 -11.18 42.40
N ALA A 342 1.92 -11.24 41.90
CA ALA A 342 2.66 -10.07 41.45
C ALA A 342 2.19 -9.70 40.05
N SER A 343 1.98 -8.40 39.78
CA SER A 343 1.77 -7.95 38.40
C SER A 343 3.06 -8.15 37.61
N ALA A 344 2.96 -8.67 36.38
CA ALA A 344 4.09 -8.73 35.45
C ALA A 344 4.56 -7.34 34.98
N GLY A 345 3.81 -6.28 35.33
CA GLY A 345 4.08 -4.89 34.95
C GLY A 345 3.44 -4.56 33.61
N GLY A 346 2.42 -3.70 33.62
CA GLY A 346 1.57 -3.38 32.47
C GLY A 346 0.42 -2.48 32.92
N ASP A 347 -0.64 -2.37 32.12
CA ASP A 347 -1.85 -1.66 32.51
C ASP A 347 -2.80 -2.57 33.32
N THR A 348 -2.88 -3.86 32.97
CA THR A 348 -3.70 -4.88 33.66
C THR A 348 -3.02 -6.24 33.62
N PHE A 349 -3.34 -7.13 34.57
CA PHE A 349 -2.84 -8.50 34.61
C PHE A 349 -3.94 -9.44 35.12
N GLY A 350 -4.17 -10.54 34.41
CA GLY A 350 -5.24 -11.51 34.72
C GLY A 350 -4.91 -12.39 35.92
N TRP A 351 -5.94 -12.83 36.65
CA TRP A 351 -5.79 -13.78 37.75
C TRP A 351 -7.00 -14.71 37.90
N ILE A 352 -6.72 -15.92 38.40
CA ILE A 352 -7.72 -16.91 38.83
C ILE A 352 -7.44 -17.35 40.27
N SER A 353 -8.47 -17.80 40.97
CA SER A 353 -8.33 -18.34 42.34
C SER A 353 -9.43 -19.34 42.69
N SER A 354 -9.15 -20.17 43.70
CA SER A 354 -10.15 -21.00 44.39
C SER A 354 -10.23 -20.65 45.87
N TYR A 355 -11.46 -20.51 46.36
CA TYR A 355 -11.78 -20.20 47.74
C TYR A 355 -12.72 -21.26 48.34
N ASN A 356 -12.30 -21.94 49.41
CA ASN A 356 -13.11 -22.94 50.06
C ASN A 356 -14.20 -22.32 50.94
N ILE A 357 -15.46 -22.54 50.54
CA ILE A 357 -16.66 -22.01 51.20
C ILE A 357 -16.82 -22.58 52.62
N ALA A 358 -16.38 -23.82 52.86
CA ALA A 358 -16.58 -24.52 54.13
C ALA A 358 -15.55 -24.16 55.20
N SER A 359 -14.30 -23.84 54.82
CA SER A 359 -13.21 -23.46 55.72
C SER A 359 -12.88 -21.97 55.74
N ASP A 360 -13.56 -21.14 54.93
CA ASP A 360 -13.42 -19.67 54.90
C ASP A 360 -11.99 -19.26 54.49
N SER A 361 -11.39 -19.97 53.52
CA SER A 361 -9.96 -19.88 53.18
C SER A 361 -9.64 -20.10 51.71
N TRP A 362 -8.64 -19.38 51.19
CA TRP A 362 -8.05 -19.60 49.87
C TRP A 362 -7.38 -20.97 49.77
N ASN A 363 -7.65 -21.69 48.68
CA ASN A 363 -6.96 -22.94 48.33
C ASN A 363 -5.69 -22.64 47.53
N TRP A 364 -5.85 -21.90 46.43
CA TRP A 364 -4.80 -21.49 45.49
C TRP A 364 -5.21 -20.20 44.76
N ALA A 365 -4.24 -19.52 44.16
CA ALA A 365 -4.44 -18.41 43.23
C ALA A 365 -3.27 -18.36 42.25
N ASN A 366 -3.53 -18.08 40.97
CA ASN A 366 -2.53 -18.03 39.90
C ASN A 366 -2.79 -16.84 38.96
N GLY A 367 -1.72 -16.33 38.35
CA GLY A 367 -1.78 -15.25 37.36
C GLY A 367 -1.87 -15.79 35.92
N LEU A 368 -2.39 -14.96 35.01
CA LEU A 368 -2.51 -15.23 33.58
C LEU A 368 -2.27 -13.95 32.78
N GLY A 369 -1.51 -14.04 31.69
CA GLY A 369 -1.17 -12.91 30.83
C GLY A 369 0.31 -12.52 30.87
N GLY A 370 0.63 -11.37 30.27
CA GLY A 370 1.99 -10.82 30.20
C GLY A 370 2.10 -9.38 30.71
N SER A 371 2.81 -8.53 29.98
CA SER A 371 3.27 -7.21 30.45
C SER A 371 2.48 -6.02 29.87
N SER A 372 1.20 -6.18 29.56
CA SER A 372 0.43 -5.19 28.79
C SER A 372 -1.04 -5.09 29.26
N TYR A 373 -1.98 -5.36 28.36
CA TYR A 373 -3.41 -5.49 28.62
C TYR A 373 -3.74 -6.98 28.65
N ASP A 374 -4.33 -7.43 29.76
CA ASP A 374 -4.54 -8.84 30.07
C ASP A 374 -5.78 -8.93 31.00
N ILE A 375 -6.97 -9.09 30.41
CA ILE A 375 -8.25 -9.08 31.14
C ILE A 375 -9.02 -10.37 30.89
N ILE A 376 -9.28 -11.12 31.96
CA ILE A 376 -10.19 -12.28 31.94
C ILE A 376 -11.63 -11.78 32.00
N SER A 377 -12.43 -12.09 30.98
CA SER A 377 -13.84 -11.70 30.90
C SER A 377 -14.73 -12.61 31.74
N ASP A 378 -14.52 -13.93 31.70
CA ASP A 378 -15.43 -14.92 32.29
C ASP A 378 -14.70 -16.16 32.83
N ILE A 379 -15.37 -16.95 33.67
CA ILE A 379 -14.88 -18.22 34.24
C ILE A 379 -16.00 -19.26 34.35
N ALA A 380 -15.75 -20.45 33.82
CA ALA A 380 -16.64 -21.60 33.90
C ALA A 380 -15.91 -22.82 34.51
N VAL A 381 -16.69 -23.82 34.90
CA VAL A 381 -16.18 -25.09 35.45
C VAL A 381 -16.90 -26.27 34.79
N SER A 382 -16.17 -27.37 34.57
CA SER A 382 -16.70 -28.62 34.07
C SER A 382 -17.74 -29.22 35.03
N SER A 383 -18.67 -30.00 34.48
CA SER A 383 -19.78 -30.57 35.26
C SER A 383 -19.36 -31.59 36.33
N ASP A 384 -18.14 -32.13 36.25
CA ASP A 384 -17.53 -32.98 37.28
C ASP A 384 -16.75 -32.19 38.36
N GLY A 385 -16.52 -30.89 38.13
CA GLY A 385 -15.81 -29.97 39.02
C GLY A 385 -14.29 -30.02 38.96
N ASN A 386 -13.68 -30.78 38.04
CA ASN A 386 -12.23 -30.99 37.99
C ASN A 386 -11.48 -30.00 37.11
N SER A 387 -12.08 -29.53 36.01
CA SER A 387 -11.46 -28.63 35.04
C SER A 387 -12.17 -27.27 35.04
N GLY A 388 -11.41 -26.20 35.18
CA GLY A 388 -11.89 -24.84 35.02
C GLY A 388 -11.46 -24.27 33.67
N VAL A 389 -12.22 -23.31 33.17
CA VAL A 389 -11.90 -22.58 31.93
C VAL A 389 -12.08 -21.10 32.17
N VAL A 390 -11.17 -20.29 31.65
CA VAL A 390 -11.34 -18.85 31.52
C VAL A 390 -11.24 -18.42 30.08
N VAL A 391 -11.90 -17.32 29.75
CA VAL A 391 -11.71 -16.61 28.49
C VAL A 391 -11.23 -15.18 28.76
N MET A 392 -10.24 -14.72 28.01
CA MET A 392 -9.58 -13.43 28.21
C MET A 392 -9.27 -12.72 26.91
N SER A 393 -9.08 -11.41 27.00
CA SER A 393 -8.53 -10.57 25.93
C SER A 393 -7.12 -10.14 26.33
N SER A 394 -6.13 -10.33 25.44
CA SER A 394 -4.73 -9.98 25.74
C SER A 394 -3.99 -9.37 24.55
N ALA A 395 -3.20 -8.33 24.81
CA ALA A 395 -2.20 -7.77 23.90
C ALA A 395 -0.76 -8.09 24.36
N SER A 396 -0.57 -9.21 25.06
CA SER A 396 0.71 -9.70 25.56
C SER A 396 1.07 -11.06 24.96
N SER A 397 2.35 -11.29 24.69
CA SER A 397 2.87 -12.65 24.44
C SER A 397 3.17 -13.36 25.77
N PHE A 398 2.64 -14.56 25.98
CA PHE A 398 2.85 -15.40 27.17
C PHE A 398 2.55 -16.88 26.84
N SER A 399 2.65 -17.79 27.82
CA SER A 399 2.32 -19.21 27.65
C SER A 399 1.30 -19.70 28.67
N VAL A 400 0.47 -20.65 28.26
CA VAL A 400 -0.45 -21.42 29.11
C VAL A 400 0.00 -22.87 29.02
N ALA A 401 0.58 -23.40 30.11
CA ALA A 401 1.32 -24.67 30.07
C ALA A 401 2.41 -24.68 28.98
N SER A 402 2.34 -25.62 28.03
CA SER A 402 3.19 -25.73 26.83
C SER A 402 2.79 -24.77 25.71
N ASP A 403 1.52 -24.38 25.63
CA ASP A 403 0.98 -23.55 24.55
C ASP A 403 1.49 -22.11 24.64
N ALA A 404 2.05 -21.60 23.53
CA ALA A 404 2.65 -20.27 23.45
C ALA A 404 1.83 -19.32 22.58
N PHE A 405 1.55 -18.12 23.10
CA PHE A 405 0.73 -17.11 22.46
C PHE A 405 1.55 -15.89 22.07
N SER A 406 1.29 -15.39 20.87
CA SER A 406 1.78 -14.09 20.43
C SER A 406 0.65 -13.38 19.68
N PRO A 407 0.21 -12.19 20.14
CA PRO A 407 -0.86 -11.45 19.49
C PRO A 407 -0.54 -11.11 18.02
N LEU A 408 -1.56 -11.16 17.18
CA LEU A 408 -1.52 -10.84 15.75
C LEU A 408 -1.71 -9.34 15.47
N GLY A 409 -2.23 -8.59 16.45
CA GLY A 409 -2.57 -7.17 16.32
C GLY A 409 -2.64 -6.42 17.65
N PHE A 410 -3.86 -6.10 18.08
CA PHE A 410 -4.11 -5.49 19.38
C PHE A 410 -4.45 -6.57 20.42
N ASN A 411 -5.64 -6.53 21.02
CA ASN A 411 -6.04 -7.53 22.00
C ASN A 411 -6.70 -8.70 21.29
N ASP A 412 -6.16 -9.91 21.44
CA ASP A 412 -6.72 -11.14 20.87
C ASP A 412 -7.48 -11.95 21.92
N SER A 413 -8.38 -12.83 21.48
CA SER A 413 -9.19 -13.70 22.35
C SER A 413 -8.43 -14.99 22.69
N ILE A 414 -8.31 -15.30 23.97
CA ILE A 414 -7.59 -16.49 24.48
C ILE A 414 -8.51 -17.28 25.41
N VAL A 415 -8.55 -18.59 25.25
CA VAL A 415 -9.19 -19.55 26.15
C VAL A 415 -8.10 -20.33 26.88
N ALA A 416 -8.15 -20.37 28.20
CA ALA A 416 -7.17 -21.11 29.01
C ALA A 416 -7.88 -22.10 29.95
N VAL A 417 -7.46 -23.36 29.88
CA VAL A 417 -7.97 -24.48 30.69
C VAL A 417 -7.02 -24.72 31.85
N PHE A 418 -7.56 -25.01 33.04
CA PHE A 418 -6.79 -25.28 34.26
C PHE A 418 -7.43 -26.36 35.12
N ASP A 419 -6.64 -27.06 35.94
CA ASP A 419 -7.17 -27.96 36.97
C ASP A 419 -7.79 -27.14 38.11
N ALA A 420 -9.09 -27.27 38.33
CA ALA A 420 -9.84 -26.52 39.34
C ALA A 420 -9.41 -26.83 40.80
N ASN A 421 -8.74 -27.97 41.04
CA ASN A 421 -8.27 -28.37 42.37
C ASN A 421 -6.90 -27.77 42.70
N THR A 422 -6.03 -27.54 41.71
CA THR A 422 -4.65 -27.05 41.91
C THR A 422 -4.39 -25.65 41.35
N GLY A 423 -5.22 -25.20 40.40
CA GLY A 423 -5.04 -23.98 39.63
C GLY A 423 -3.97 -24.06 38.55
N ASN A 424 -3.39 -25.24 38.30
CA ASN A 424 -2.37 -25.40 37.27
C ASN A 424 -2.99 -25.29 35.88
N TRP A 425 -2.37 -24.48 35.01
CA TRP A 425 -2.70 -24.41 33.59
C TRP A 425 -2.47 -25.78 32.93
N LEU A 426 -3.41 -26.19 32.08
CA LEU A 426 -3.38 -27.46 31.34
C LEU A 426 -3.11 -27.21 29.86
N ARG A 427 -3.97 -26.44 29.19
CA ARG A 427 -3.91 -26.12 27.76
C ARG A 427 -4.44 -24.71 27.50
N GLY A 428 -4.08 -24.11 26.37
CA GLY A 428 -4.65 -22.84 25.91
C GLY A 428 -4.87 -22.79 24.40
N PHE A 429 -5.86 -22.00 24.00
CA PHE A 429 -6.27 -21.80 22.61
C PHE A 429 -6.40 -20.31 22.32
N PHE A 430 -6.12 -19.88 21.09
CA PHE A 430 -6.22 -18.48 20.68
C PHE A 430 -7.08 -18.28 19.44
N ALA A 431 -7.77 -17.14 19.39
CA ALA A 431 -8.41 -16.62 18.21
C ALA A 431 -8.15 -15.11 18.12
N GLY A 432 -7.62 -14.63 17.00
CA GLY A 432 -7.10 -13.27 16.90
C GLY A 432 -7.05 -12.71 15.49
N SER A 433 -6.82 -11.40 15.38
CA SER A 433 -6.85 -10.60 14.15
C SER A 433 -5.80 -9.49 14.19
N THR A 434 -5.77 -8.62 13.19
CA THR A 434 -4.94 -7.39 13.27
C THR A 434 -5.58 -6.28 14.13
N ALA A 435 -6.81 -6.50 14.60
CA ALA A 435 -7.65 -5.51 15.28
C ALA A 435 -7.85 -5.87 16.77
N ASN A 436 -9.00 -5.50 17.36
CA ASN A 436 -9.35 -5.84 18.75
C ASN A 436 -10.45 -6.89 18.77
N ASP A 437 -10.17 -8.01 19.43
CA ASP A 437 -11.07 -9.13 19.59
C ASP A 437 -11.39 -9.34 21.08
N TRP A 438 -12.67 -9.20 21.42
CA TRP A 438 -13.15 -9.15 22.79
C TRP A 438 -14.14 -10.30 23.06
N PRO A 439 -13.76 -11.30 23.88
CA PRO A 439 -14.69 -12.30 24.37
C PRO A 439 -15.60 -11.67 25.45
N ALA A 440 -16.89 -11.95 25.37
CA ALA A 440 -17.92 -11.34 26.20
C ALA A 440 -18.45 -12.29 27.29
N GLY A 441 -18.62 -13.58 26.98
CA GLY A 441 -19.10 -14.59 27.93
C GLY A 441 -18.90 -16.00 27.41
N MET A 442 -18.96 -17.01 28.29
CA MET A 442 -18.73 -18.41 27.95
C MET A 442 -19.70 -19.38 28.63
N GLY A 443 -19.72 -20.63 28.16
CA GLY A 443 -20.38 -21.72 28.86
C GLY A 443 -19.75 -23.07 28.57
N VAL A 444 -19.98 -24.03 29.45
CA VAL A 444 -19.45 -25.40 29.36
C VAL A 444 -20.61 -26.39 29.48
N SER A 445 -20.74 -27.31 28.53
CA SER A 445 -21.76 -28.37 28.56
C SER A 445 -21.36 -29.54 29.47
N THR A 446 -22.30 -30.44 29.81
CA THR A 446 -21.93 -31.68 30.53
C THR A 446 -21.09 -32.65 29.69
N ALA A 447 -21.05 -32.46 28.36
CA ALA A 447 -20.19 -33.22 27.45
C ALA A 447 -18.78 -32.62 27.32
N GLY A 448 -18.45 -31.58 28.08
CA GLY A 448 -17.15 -30.92 28.05
C GLY A 448 -16.94 -29.91 26.91
N GLN A 449 -17.91 -29.75 26.01
CA GLN A 449 -17.86 -28.69 25.00
C GLN A 449 -17.81 -27.31 25.68
N VAL A 450 -16.79 -26.51 25.35
CA VAL A 450 -16.60 -25.12 25.76
C VAL A 450 -17.09 -24.21 24.64
N VAL A 451 -17.90 -23.20 24.96
CA VAL A 451 -18.42 -22.24 23.98
C VAL A 451 -18.14 -20.82 24.45
N VAL A 452 -17.54 -20.01 23.57
CA VAL A 452 -17.23 -18.60 23.78
C VAL A 452 -18.04 -17.75 22.81
N GLY A 453 -18.66 -16.68 23.31
CA GLY A 453 -19.24 -15.62 22.50
C GLY A 453 -18.41 -14.34 22.61
N GLY A 454 -18.19 -13.65 21.49
CA GLY A 454 -17.36 -12.44 21.48
C GLY A 454 -17.61 -11.51 20.30
N LEU A 455 -16.74 -10.53 20.18
CA LEU A 455 -16.63 -9.55 19.10
C LEU A 455 -15.26 -9.67 18.44
N PHE A 456 -15.22 -9.50 17.11
CA PHE A 456 -13.98 -9.37 16.37
C PHE A 456 -14.07 -8.23 15.33
N ALA A 457 -12.92 -7.82 14.82
CA ALA A 457 -12.80 -6.86 13.72
C ALA A 457 -11.77 -7.35 12.68
N ASP A 458 -11.81 -6.82 11.46
CA ASP A 458 -10.99 -7.30 10.34
C ASP A 458 -11.12 -8.83 10.12
N THR A 459 -10.03 -9.59 10.17
CA THR A 459 -9.96 -11.00 9.80
C THR A 459 -9.47 -11.80 10.99
N ILE A 460 -10.38 -12.51 11.65
CA ILE A 460 -10.08 -13.37 12.79
C ILE A 460 -9.66 -14.77 12.32
N ASP A 461 -8.67 -15.33 13.00
CA ASP A 461 -8.17 -16.69 12.81
C ASP A 461 -8.52 -17.58 14.01
N PHE A 462 -8.85 -18.86 13.76
CA PHE A 462 -9.16 -19.89 14.77
C PHE A 462 -8.26 -21.14 14.61
N ALA A 463 -7.14 -21.02 13.88
CA ALA A 463 -6.23 -22.13 13.56
C ALA A 463 -5.79 -22.96 14.78
N SER A 464 -5.70 -22.38 15.97
CA SER A 464 -5.39 -23.09 17.23
C SER A 464 -6.34 -24.24 17.58
N THR A 465 -7.52 -24.29 16.95
CA THR A 465 -8.51 -25.36 17.11
C THR A 465 -8.89 -26.01 15.77
N GLY A 466 -8.07 -25.79 14.72
CA GLY A 466 -8.34 -26.21 13.34
C GLY A 466 -9.44 -25.41 12.63
N GLY A 467 -9.92 -24.31 13.23
CA GLY A 467 -10.96 -23.47 12.65
C GLY A 467 -10.47 -22.64 11.47
N SER A 468 -11.41 -22.24 10.58
CA SER A 468 -11.12 -21.35 9.45
C SER A 468 -11.07 -19.88 9.86
N THR A 469 -10.26 -19.10 9.14
CA THR A 469 -10.30 -17.63 9.18
C THR A 469 -11.63 -17.07 8.68
N HIS A 470 -12.01 -15.88 9.14
CA HIS A 470 -13.19 -15.16 8.65
C HIS A 470 -13.00 -13.64 8.70
N THR A 471 -13.32 -12.95 7.59
CA THR A 471 -13.25 -11.49 7.47
C THR A 471 -14.61 -10.82 7.69
N SER A 472 -14.66 -9.85 8.58
CA SER A 472 -15.84 -9.00 8.82
C SER A 472 -16.01 -7.93 7.73
N SER A 473 -17.25 -7.66 7.34
CA SER A 473 -17.63 -6.49 6.51
C SER A 473 -17.99 -5.25 7.35
N SER A 474 -17.95 -5.34 8.67
CA SER A 474 -18.27 -4.27 9.63
C SER A 474 -17.12 -4.01 10.61
N ASP A 475 -17.09 -2.79 11.18
CA ASP A 475 -16.07 -2.38 12.16
C ASP A 475 -15.99 -3.31 13.39
N PHE A 476 -17.10 -3.96 13.74
CA PHE A 476 -17.19 -5.03 14.74
C PHE A 476 -18.27 -6.03 14.33
N ALA A 477 -17.97 -7.32 14.39
CA ALA A 477 -18.91 -8.41 14.14
C ALA A 477 -18.91 -9.42 15.31
N PRO A 478 -20.06 -10.03 15.65
CA PRO A 478 -20.11 -11.07 16.67
C PRO A 478 -19.60 -12.42 16.15
N TYR A 479 -18.84 -13.14 16.98
CA TYR A 479 -18.44 -14.53 16.75
C TYR A 479 -18.92 -15.46 17.87
N ILE A 480 -19.11 -16.73 17.53
CA ILE A 480 -19.24 -17.84 18.48
C ILE A 480 -18.21 -18.90 18.12
N TRP A 481 -17.47 -19.37 19.11
CA TRP A 481 -16.41 -20.37 19.00
C TRP A 481 -16.72 -21.51 19.96
N ALA A 482 -16.95 -22.71 19.42
CA ALA A 482 -17.27 -23.92 20.18
C ALA A 482 -16.14 -24.95 20.00
N MET A 483 -15.66 -25.49 21.11
CA MET A 483 -14.53 -26.41 21.20
C MET A 483 -14.98 -27.68 21.93
N ASN A 484 -14.72 -28.84 21.34
CA ASN A 484 -14.96 -30.17 21.91
C ASN A 484 -13.61 -30.77 22.37
N GLY A 485 -13.64 -31.77 23.26
CA GLY A 485 -12.43 -32.49 23.70
C GLY A 485 -11.49 -31.72 24.64
N VAL A 486 -11.45 -30.38 24.58
CA VAL A 486 -10.51 -29.49 25.28
C VAL A 486 -10.48 -29.54 26.82
N LEU A 487 -11.31 -30.37 27.46
CA LEU A 487 -11.31 -30.62 28.91
C LEU A 487 -10.89 -32.04 29.31
N ALA A 488 -10.60 -32.91 28.33
CA ALA A 488 -10.08 -34.24 28.56
C ALA A 488 -8.61 -34.19 29.01
N ALA A 489 -8.12 -35.30 29.55
CA ALA A 489 -6.70 -35.45 29.86
C ALA A 489 -5.90 -35.66 28.58
N ASP A 490 -4.68 -35.15 28.59
CA ASP A 490 -3.67 -35.20 27.54
C ASP A 490 -2.36 -35.43 28.31
N SER A 491 -1.93 -36.69 28.34
CA SER A 491 -0.94 -37.19 29.31
C SER A 491 0.52 -36.92 28.91
N ASP A 492 0.81 -36.80 27.62
CA ASP A 492 2.14 -36.51 27.05
C ASP A 492 2.26 -35.10 26.46
N GLY A 493 1.14 -34.42 26.15
CA GLY A 493 1.07 -33.04 25.72
C GLY A 493 1.06 -32.85 24.21
N ASP A 494 0.64 -33.85 23.43
CA ASP A 494 0.74 -33.89 21.98
C ASP A 494 -0.33 -33.03 21.26
N GLY A 495 -1.52 -32.89 21.86
CA GLY A 495 -2.65 -32.16 21.30
C GLY A 495 -3.97 -32.93 21.26
N ILE A 496 -3.90 -34.26 21.27
CA ILE A 496 -4.98 -35.24 21.33
C ILE A 496 -5.32 -35.48 22.82
N SER A 497 -6.25 -36.37 23.12
CA SER A 497 -6.64 -36.69 24.49
C SER A 497 -6.62 -38.18 24.75
N ASP A 498 -6.25 -38.61 25.96
CA ASP A 498 -6.04 -40.02 26.37
C ASP A 498 -7.18 -41.01 25.99
N GLU A 499 -8.39 -40.53 25.67
CA GLU A 499 -9.55 -41.35 25.25
C GLU A 499 -9.75 -41.44 23.73
N GLU A 500 -9.15 -40.51 22.96
CA GLU A 500 -9.16 -40.44 21.49
C GLU A 500 -7.78 -40.79 20.90
N ASP A 501 -6.76 -40.92 21.75
CA ASP A 501 -5.36 -41.15 21.43
C ASP A 501 -5.03 -42.65 21.22
N ASN A 502 -4.36 -42.99 20.12
CA ASN A 502 -3.84 -44.34 19.83
C ASN A 502 -2.47 -44.62 20.49
N CYS A 503 -1.74 -43.60 20.93
CA CYS A 503 -0.53 -43.71 21.76
C CYS A 503 -0.58 -42.84 23.05
N PRO A 504 -1.47 -43.11 24.04
CA PRO A 504 -1.75 -42.27 25.23
C PRO A 504 -0.62 -41.96 26.24
N SER A 505 0.64 -42.17 25.88
CA SER A 505 1.82 -41.82 26.67
C SER A 505 3.03 -41.37 25.87
N ASP A 506 2.96 -41.40 24.54
CA ASP A 506 4.07 -41.24 23.61
C ASP A 506 3.60 -40.37 22.43
N ALA A 507 3.79 -39.05 22.61
CA ALA A 507 3.15 -37.97 21.85
C ALA A 507 3.23 -38.08 20.32
N ASN A 508 2.09 -38.39 19.67
CA ASN A 508 1.95 -38.52 18.22
C ASN A 508 0.77 -37.68 17.65
N PRO A 509 0.93 -36.34 17.48
CA PRO A 509 -0.17 -35.41 17.17
C PRO A 509 -0.94 -35.65 15.86
N THR A 510 -0.42 -36.52 14.99
CA THR A 510 -1.03 -36.91 13.72
C THR A 510 -1.96 -38.10 13.84
N GLN A 511 -1.81 -38.94 14.88
CA GLN A 511 -2.59 -40.17 15.11
C GLN A 511 -2.54 -41.11 13.90
N ASP A 512 -1.35 -41.24 13.32
CA ASP A 512 -1.08 -42.22 12.29
C ASP A 512 -1.14 -43.63 12.91
N ASP A 513 -1.72 -44.56 12.14
CA ASP A 513 -2.08 -45.95 12.47
C ASP A 513 -2.11 -46.67 11.11
N HIS A 514 -0.96 -47.20 10.73
CA HIS A 514 -0.68 -47.63 9.35
C HIS A 514 -1.37 -48.94 8.96
N ASP A 515 -1.41 -49.93 9.85
CA ASP A 515 -2.08 -51.22 9.61
C ASP A 515 -3.56 -51.29 10.07
N MET A 516 -4.01 -50.31 10.87
CA MET A 516 -5.37 -50.22 11.45
C MET A 516 -5.68 -51.28 12.52
N ASP A 517 -4.66 -51.76 13.24
CA ASP A 517 -4.75 -52.58 14.47
C ASP A 517 -5.37 -51.78 15.64
N GLY A 518 -4.95 -50.51 15.77
CA GLY A 518 -5.44 -49.56 16.78
C GLY A 518 -4.46 -49.24 17.92
N GLU A 519 -3.24 -49.77 17.91
CA GLU A 519 -2.05 -49.06 18.41
C GLU A 519 -1.58 -48.07 17.31
N GLY A 520 -0.69 -47.11 17.59
CA GLY A 520 -0.26 -46.09 16.60
C GLY A 520 1.24 -46.15 16.32
N ASP A 521 1.68 -45.63 15.17
CA ASP A 521 3.05 -45.77 14.64
C ASP A 521 4.18 -45.28 15.59
N GLU A 522 3.89 -44.48 16.62
CA GLU A 522 4.89 -44.03 17.62
C GLU A 522 5.02 -45.01 18.82
N CYS A 523 4.06 -45.92 19.00
CA CYS A 523 3.97 -46.83 20.15
C CYS A 523 3.74 -48.31 19.83
N ASP A 524 3.39 -48.65 18.58
CA ASP A 524 3.52 -50.01 18.05
C ASP A 524 5.02 -50.36 17.84
N TYR A 525 5.31 -51.60 17.44
CA TYR A 525 6.65 -52.15 17.24
C TYR A 525 6.78 -53.02 15.97
N ASP A 526 5.75 -53.02 15.12
CA ASP A 526 5.56 -53.85 13.91
C ASP A 526 4.51 -53.12 13.03
N ASP A 527 4.76 -51.85 12.68
CA ASP A 527 3.73 -50.89 12.19
C ASP A 527 2.99 -51.32 10.90
N ASP A 528 3.51 -52.28 10.12
CA ASP A 528 2.83 -52.90 8.97
C ASP A 528 2.46 -54.39 9.15
N ASN A 529 2.82 -55.00 10.29
CA ASN A 529 2.57 -56.39 10.65
C ASN A 529 3.19 -57.43 9.68
N ASP A 530 4.34 -57.14 9.02
CA ASP A 530 5.07 -58.12 8.19
C ASP A 530 5.84 -59.20 8.97
N THR A 531 5.92 -59.08 10.30
CA THR A 531 6.62 -59.96 11.25
C THR A 531 8.13 -59.73 11.45
N VAL A 532 8.68 -58.68 10.84
CA VAL A 532 9.91 -58.00 11.28
C VAL A 532 9.53 -57.09 12.46
N LEU A 533 10.41 -56.20 12.93
CA LEU A 533 10.09 -55.18 13.94
C LEU A 533 10.96 -53.95 13.60
N ASP A 534 10.39 -52.76 13.49
CA ASP A 534 11.04 -51.47 13.19
C ASP A 534 12.39 -51.31 13.92
N ASN A 535 12.39 -51.50 15.23
CA ASN A 535 13.60 -51.35 16.04
C ASN A 535 14.61 -52.52 15.97
N SER A 536 14.32 -53.59 15.24
CA SER A 536 15.13 -54.82 15.16
C SER A 536 15.54 -55.21 13.74
N GLY A 537 15.44 -54.28 12.79
CA GLY A 537 15.88 -54.44 11.41
C GLY A 537 14.72 -54.59 10.44
N ASP A 538 13.75 -53.68 10.57
CA ASP A 538 12.88 -53.30 9.45
C ASP A 538 13.45 -52.02 8.84
N ASP A 539 13.62 -52.00 7.52
CA ASP A 539 14.02 -50.80 6.77
C ASP A 539 12.83 -50.18 6.02
N CYS A 540 11.66 -50.85 6.00
CA CYS A 540 10.37 -50.36 5.51
C CYS A 540 9.23 -50.51 6.55
N PRO A 541 9.36 -49.98 7.78
CA PRO A 541 8.38 -50.23 8.86
C PRO A 541 6.95 -49.76 8.54
N LEU A 542 6.78 -48.77 7.66
CA LEU A 542 5.48 -48.35 7.14
C LEU A 542 5.22 -48.93 5.73
N GLY A 543 5.49 -50.24 5.57
CA GLY A 543 5.48 -51.00 4.32
C GLY A 543 4.08 -51.37 3.80
N VAL A 544 3.96 -52.42 2.98
CA VAL A 544 2.62 -52.95 2.63
C VAL A 544 2.19 -53.94 3.69
N ILE A 545 1.12 -53.58 4.37
CA ILE A 545 0.53 -54.33 5.47
C ILE A 545 0.24 -55.83 5.19
N ASP A 546 0.28 -56.64 6.25
CA ASP A 546 -0.36 -57.99 6.35
C ASP A 546 0.30 -59.06 5.43
N TRP A 547 1.65 -59.15 5.45
CA TRP A 547 2.46 -60.16 4.71
C TRP A 547 3.52 -60.87 5.59
N VAL A 548 4.60 -61.37 4.98
CA VAL A 548 5.72 -62.07 5.65
C VAL A 548 7.00 -61.92 4.81
N SER A 549 8.06 -61.34 5.38
CA SER A 549 9.43 -61.38 4.85
C SER A 549 9.95 -62.84 4.67
N ASP A 550 10.23 -63.26 3.42
CA ASP A 550 10.89 -64.55 3.12
C ASP A 550 11.75 -64.57 1.83
N SER A 551 12.90 -65.27 1.89
CA SER A 551 13.86 -65.41 0.78
C SER A 551 14.03 -66.88 0.32
N ASP A 552 13.91 -67.17 -0.99
CA ASP A 552 14.16 -68.52 -1.57
C ASP A 552 15.48 -68.60 -2.36
N ALA A 553 16.51 -69.13 -1.69
CA ALA A 553 17.85 -69.39 -2.24
C ALA A 553 17.91 -70.41 -3.41
N MET A 554 16.80 -71.00 -3.87
CA MET A 554 16.74 -71.90 -5.02
C MET A 554 16.05 -71.28 -6.27
N ASP A 555 15.31 -70.19 -6.12
CA ASP A 555 14.66 -69.45 -7.21
C ASP A 555 14.47 -67.98 -6.79
N LYS A 556 15.33 -67.08 -7.28
CA LYS A 556 15.30 -65.64 -6.96
C LYS A 556 13.95 -64.97 -7.24
N ASN A 557 13.07 -65.59 -8.02
CA ASN A 557 11.76 -65.05 -8.39
C ASN A 557 10.62 -65.52 -7.46
N SER A 558 10.93 -66.23 -6.37
CA SER A 558 9.93 -66.69 -5.39
C SER A 558 10.18 -66.25 -3.94
N SER A 559 11.19 -65.42 -3.69
CA SER A 559 11.25 -64.60 -2.48
C SER A 559 10.10 -63.59 -2.46
N THR A 560 9.62 -63.23 -1.27
CA THR A 560 8.86 -62.00 -1.03
C THR A 560 9.75 -60.83 -0.62
N ASP A 561 10.91 -61.16 -0.04
CA ASP A 561 11.97 -60.28 0.45
C ASP A 561 13.33 -61.00 0.21
N TRP A 562 14.22 -60.45 -0.61
CA TRP A 562 15.44 -61.11 -1.10
C TRP A 562 16.57 -61.11 -0.08
N ASP A 563 16.68 -60.05 0.71
CA ASP A 563 17.82 -59.73 1.58
C ASP A 563 17.51 -59.91 3.08
N LEU A 564 16.21 -59.92 3.41
CA LEU A 564 15.55 -60.02 4.72
C LEU A 564 15.60 -58.73 5.54
N ASP A 565 15.13 -57.63 4.96
CA ASP A 565 15.06 -56.31 5.59
C ASP A 565 13.69 -55.76 5.97
N GLY A 566 12.58 -56.44 5.63
CA GLY A 566 11.22 -55.93 5.90
C GLY A 566 10.67 -55.06 4.78
N CYS A 567 11.46 -54.74 3.76
CA CYS A 567 10.97 -54.20 2.51
C CYS A 567 10.52 -55.34 1.57
N LYS A 568 9.40 -55.15 0.87
CA LYS A 568 8.92 -56.13 -0.12
C LYS A 568 9.46 -55.81 -1.51
N ASP A 569 10.35 -56.68 -2.00
CA ASP A 569 11.10 -56.63 -3.28
C ASP A 569 10.52 -55.75 -4.40
N ILE A 570 9.23 -55.90 -4.72
CA ILE A 570 8.62 -55.38 -5.96
C ILE A 570 7.74 -54.15 -5.72
N VAL A 571 7.52 -53.76 -4.46
CA VAL A 571 6.42 -52.84 -4.09
C VAL A 571 6.82 -51.77 -3.10
N GLU A 572 7.69 -52.06 -2.12
CA GLU A 572 8.20 -51.08 -1.15
C GLU A 572 9.73 -50.96 -1.17
N ASP A 573 10.41 -52.01 -1.61
CA ASP A 573 11.86 -52.11 -1.66
C ASP A 573 12.44 -51.40 -2.90
N ASP A 574 13.25 -50.37 -2.65
CA ASP A 574 13.97 -49.62 -3.68
C ASP A 574 15.44 -50.09 -3.84
N ASP A 575 15.96 -51.05 -3.07
CA ASP A 575 17.35 -51.60 -3.11
C ASP A 575 17.35 -53.10 -2.72
N ILE A 576 16.95 -53.97 -3.67
CA ILE A 576 16.57 -55.36 -3.38
C ILE A 576 17.69 -56.23 -2.81
N ASP A 577 18.97 -55.87 -3.00
CA ASP A 577 20.09 -56.61 -2.41
C ASP A 577 20.95 -55.83 -1.40
N ASN A 578 20.47 -54.64 -1.02
CA ASN A 578 20.95 -53.79 0.07
C ASN A 578 22.44 -53.41 -0.07
N ASP A 579 22.83 -53.09 -1.31
CA ASP A 579 24.19 -52.71 -1.68
C ASP A 579 24.41 -51.18 -1.63
N ASN A 580 23.34 -50.39 -1.47
CA ASN A 580 23.22 -48.93 -1.54
C ASN A 580 23.04 -48.32 -2.96
N VAL A 581 22.69 -49.12 -3.96
CA VAL A 581 22.25 -48.67 -5.30
C VAL A 581 20.79 -49.06 -5.51
N THR A 582 19.97 -48.08 -5.84
CA THR A 582 18.53 -48.32 -5.98
C THR A 582 18.19 -49.05 -7.28
N ASN A 583 17.18 -49.93 -7.27
CA ASN A 583 16.68 -50.75 -8.39
C ASN A 583 16.44 -50.04 -9.74
N ASP A 584 16.23 -48.72 -9.75
CA ASP A 584 16.05 -47.89 -10.96
C ASP A 584 17.39 -47.46 -11.61
N ILE A 585 18.49 -47.66 -10.89
CA ILE A 585 19.89 -47.37 -11.26
C ILE A 585 20.70 -48.67 -11.31
N ASP A 586 20.40 -49.62 -10.43
CA ASP A 586 21.05 -50.92 -10.32
C ASP A 586 20.72 -51.82 -11.52
N ASP A 587 21.70 -52.14 -12.37
CA ASP A 587 21.55 -53.06 -13.51
C ASP A 587 21.67 -54.54 -13.07
N CYS A 588 22.02 -54.78 -11.80
CA CYS A 588 22.29 -56.06 -11.17
C CYS A 588 21.26 -56.56 -10.11
N ILE A 589 20.36 -55.72 -9.57
CA ILE A 589 19.15 -55.86 -8.67
C ILE A 589 18.94 -57.06 -7.73
N ARG A 590 19.73 -58.12 -7.81
CA ARG A 590 19.68 -59.35 -7.01
C ARG A 590 21.05 -60.05 -7.08
N SER A 591 22.09 -59.43 -6.57
CA SER A 591 23.43 -59.97 -6.34
C SER A 591 23.43 -61.36 -5.69
N GLU A 592 24.39 -62.23 -6.05
CA GLU A 592 24.52 -63.55 -5.40
C GLU A 592 25.18 -63.45 -4.01
N TRP A 593 24.49 -63.91 -2.97
CA TRP A 593 24.99 -63.98 -1.58
C TRP A 593 24.70 -65.32 -0.86
N ASP A 594 25.21 -65.51 0.37
CA ASP A 594 25.12 -66.77 1.13
C ASP A 594 23.92 -66.85 2.09
N HIS A 595 22.73 -67.11 1.54
CA HIS A 595 21.48 -67.34 2.29
C HIS A 595 21.52 -68.53 3.29
N SER A 596 22.65 -69.24 3.46
CA SER A 596 22.76 -70.30 4.48
C SER A 596 23.01 -69.76 5.89
N VAL A 597 23.20 -68.44 6.02
CA VAL A 597 23.33 -67.71 7.27
C VAL A 597 22.21 -66.65 7.31
N LEU A 598 21.46 -66.56 8.41
CA LEU A 598 20.46 -65.50 8.62
C LEU A 598 21.17 -64.19 8.99
N ILE A 599 21.89 -63.62 8.02
CA ILE A 599 22.64 -62.37 8.05
C ILE A 599 22.51 -61.84 6.63
N ARG A 600 21.96 -60.62 6.49
CA ARG A 600 21.75 -59.93 5.21
C ARG A 600 23.02 -59.84 4.34
N PRO A 601 22.89 -59.45 3.06
CA PRO A 601 24.02 -59.01 2.24
C PRO A 601 24.98 -58.06 2.98
N THR A 602 26.25 -58.11 2.59
CA THR A 602 27.30 -57.27 3.20
C THR A 602 28.30 -56.73 2.18
N TRP A 603 28.02 -56.92 0.90
CA TRP A 603 28.70 -56.18 -0.16
C TRP A 603 27.95 -54.86 -0.32
N VAL A 604 28.66 -53.81 -0.70
CA VAL A 604 28.10 -52.48 -0.94
C VAL A 604 28.84 -51.85 -2.10
N SER A 605 28.11 -51.22 -3.01
CA SER A 605 28.68 -50.35 -4.04
C SER A 605 29.54 -49.26 -3.41
N ASN A 606 30.63 -48.92 -4.09
CA ASN A 606 31.43 -47.71 -3.89
C ASN A 606 32.45 -47.57 -5.02
N MET A 607 32.96 -46.36 -5.21
CA MET A 607 33.99 -45.92 -6.16
C MET A 607 35.36 -46.69 -6.17
N SER A 608 35.44 -47.91 -5.64
CA SER A 608 36.60 -48.81 -5.71
C SER A 608 36.27 -50.29 -5.95
N ASN A 609 35.01 -50.64 -6.15
CA ASN A 609 34.49 -51.97 -6.51
C ASN A 609 33.21 -51.95 -7.38
N ASP A 610 32.69 -50.75 -7.65
CA ASP A 610 31.66 -50.33 -8.61
C ASP A 610 32.12 -48.92 -9.04
N ILE A 611 32.51 -48.72 -10.30
CA ILE A 611 33.19 -47.48 -10.77
C ILE A 611 32.19 -46.43 -11.31
N ASP A 612 31.13 -46.83 -12.01
CA ASP A 612 30.12 -45.93 -12.56
C ASP A 612 28.91 -45.72 -11.62
N GLY A 613 28.69 -46.64 -10.69
CA GLY A 613 27.62 -46.62 -9.70
C GLY A 613 26.36 -47.37 -10.13
N ASP A 614 26.47 -48.34 -11.04
CA ASP A 614 25.35 -49.13 -11.59
C ASP A 614 24.94 -50.34 -10.73
N GLY A 615 25.50 -50.52 -9.53
CA GLY A 615 25.19 -51.64 -8.63
C GLY A 615 25.81 -52.98 -9.02
N CYS A 616 26.38 -53.08 -10.23
CA CYS A 616 27.16 -54.24 -10.63
C CYS A 616 28.60 -54.17 -10.08
N ARG A 617 29.24 -55.34 -9.98
CA ARG A 617 30.63 -55.46 -9.51
C ARG A 617 31.62 -55.46 -10.67
N ASP A 618 32.54 -54.49 -10.73
CA ASP A 618 33.70 -54.45 -11.66
C ASP A 618 34.43 -55.81 -11.75
N ALA A 619 34.40 -56.57 -10.64
CA ALA A 619 35.21 -57.75 -10.45
C ALA A 619 34.70 -58.99 -11.20
N ASP A 620 33.38 -59.13 -11.38
CA ASP A 620 32.75 -60.32 -11.97
C ASP A 620 31.30 -60.19 -12.48
N GLU A 621 30.63 -59.04 -12.37
CA GLU A 621 29.24 -58.83 -12.83
C GLU A 621 29.06 -57.72 -13.87
N ASP A 622 29.93 -56.70 -13.91
CA ASP A 622 29.98 -55.65 -14.94
C ASP A 622 30.93 -56.00 -16.12
N ASP A 623 30.68 -55.41 -17.30
CA ASP A 623 31.42 -55.48 -18.57
C ASP A 623 31.66 -54.04 -19.19
N ASP A 624 31.27 -52.94 -18.53
CA ASP A 624 31.37 -51.52 -18.99
C ASP A 624 31.75 -50.53 -17.86
N ASP A 625 32.85 -50.79 -17.12
CA ASP A 625 33.30 -50.18 -15.84
C ASP A 625 33.04 -48.66 -15.61
N ASP A 626 32.88 -47.80 -16.63
CA ASP A 626 32.62 -46.36 -16.45
C ASP A 626 31.29 -45.82 -17.02
N GLY A 627 30.41 -46.69 -17.51
CA GLY A 627 29.02 -46.36 -17.82
C GLY A 627 28.81 -45.39 -18.99
N ASP A 628 29.85 -45.06 -19.77
CA ASP A 628 29.72 -44.11 -20.90
C ASP A 628 29.08 -44.72 -22.17
N GLY A 629 28.86 -46.05 -22.13
CA GLY A 629 28.25 -46.85 -23.19
C GLY A 629 29.25 -47.37 -24.23
N VAL A 630 30.55 -47.35 -23.94
CA VAL A 630 31.64 -47.78 -24.84
C VAL A 630 32.46 -48.96 -24.28
N LEU A 631 31.81 -49.99 -23.71
CA LEU A 631 32.38 -51.31 -23.34
C LEU A 631 33.91 -51.39 -23.34
N ASP A 632 34.56 -51.31 -22.19
CA ASP A 632 35.93 -51.72 -21.81
C ASP A 632 36.96 -52.06 -22.92
N GLY A 633 36.61 -53.05 -23.76
CA GLY A 633 37.41 -53.51 -24.90
C GLY A 633 37.47 -52.55 -26.11
N PHE A 634 36.70 -51.46 -26.11
CA PHE A 634 36.62 -50.49 -27.21
C PHE A 634 36.92 -49.04 -26.82
N ASP A 635 36.79 -48.70 -25.54
CA ASP A 635 37.07 -47.36 -25.04
C ASP A 635 38.60 -47.04 -24.92
N SER A 636 38.92 -45.75 -24.97
CA SER A 636 40.25 -45.16 -24.82
C SER A 636 40.58 -44.71 -23.40
N CYS A 637 39.58 -44.60 -22.51
CA CYS A 637 39.62 -44.08 -21.16
C CYS A 637 38.91 -44.96 -20.06
N PRO A 638 38.96 -46.33 -20.05
CA PRO A 638 37.85 -47.21 -19.59
C PRO A 638 37.61 -47.35 -18.07
N THR A 639 37.83 -46.27 -17.32
CA THR A 639 37.49 -46.11 -15.91
C THR A 639 37.20 -44.61 -15.63
N ILE A 640 36.87 -43.83 -16.67
CA ILE A 640 36.73 -42.37 -16.71
C ILE A 640 35.78 -41.99 -17.85
N ALA A 641 34.47 -42.08 -17.57
CA ALA A 641 33.38 -41.81 -18.49
C ALA A 641 33.58 -40.61 -19.42
N GLY A 642 33.28 -40.76 -20.72
CA GLY A 642 33.55 -39.74 -21.70
C GLY A 642 32.56 -39.62 -22.87
N THR A 643 32.12 -38.39 -23.12
CA THR A 643 31.18 -38.07 -24.21
C THR A 643 31.85 -37.81 -25.57
N SER A 644 33.18 -37.75 -25.65
CA SER A 644 33.89 -37.27 -26.85
C SER A 644 33.68 -38.17 -28.08
N THR A 645 33.16 -37.61 -29.17
CA THR A 645 32.84 -38.36 -30.40
C THR A 645 33.77 -38.07 -31.58
N MET A 646 34.62 -37.03 -31.50
CA MET A 646 35.52 -36.60 -32.57
C MET A 646 37.01 -36.80 -32.23
N GLY A 647 37.82 -37.07 -33.27
CA GLY A 647 39.26 -37.30 -33.12
C GLY A 647 39.64 -38.78 -32.94
N ASN A 648 40.69 -39.05 -32.15
CA ASN A 648 41.16 -40.41 -31.81
C ASN A 648 41.03 -40.70 -30.30
N HIS A 649 40.14 -39.98 -29.63
CA HIS A 649 39.76 -40.21 -28.24
C HIS A 649 38.23 -40.38 -28.30
N LEU A 650 37.79 -41.63 -28.34
CA LEU A 650 36.38 -42.00 -28.18
C LEU A 650 36.24 -42.46 -26.74
N GLY A 651 35.14 -42.08 -26.08
CA GLY A 651 34.86 -42.37 -24.66
C GLY A 651 35.75 -41.64 -23.66
N CYS A 652 36.26 -40.44 -24.00
CA CYS A 652 37.03 -39.62 -23.07
C CYS A 652 36.29 -38.29 -22.74
N PRO A 653 36.62 -37.60 -21.63
CA PRO A 653 35.93 -36.39 -21.23
C PRO A 653 35.94 -35.25 -22.26
N ASP A 654 34.76 -34.65 -22.43
CA ASP A 654 34.39 -33.53 -23.29
C ASP A 654 33.40 -32.68 -22.45
N ASP A 655 33.93 -31.64 -21.80
CA ASP A 655 33.28 -30.90 -20.70
C ASP A 655 32.19 -29.92 -21.18
N ASP A 656 32.16 -29.56 -22.46
CA ASP A 656 31.15 -28.67 -23.05
C ASP A 656 30.29 -29.31 -24.15
N GLY A 657 30.59 -30.54 -24.56
CA GLY A 657 29.75 -31.38 -25.40
C GLY A 657 29.75 -31.00 -26.88
N ASP A 658 30.78 -30.31 -27.37
CA ASP A 658 30.91 -29.97 -28.80
C ASP A 658 31.39 -31.15 -29.68
N GLY A 659 31.89 -32.21 -29.03
CA GLY A 659 32.37 -33.46 -29.62
C GLY A 659 33.89 -33.62 -29.58
N TRP A 660 34.66 -32.57 -29.27
CA TRP A 660 36.11 -32.62 -29.10
C TRP A 660 36.48 -32.93 -27.64
N SER A 661 37.31 -33.94 -27.39
CA SER A 661 37.76 -34.19 -26.02
C SER A 661 38.61 -33.04 -25.47
N ASN A 662 38.53 -32.80 -24.15
CA ASN A 662 39.27 -31.76 -23.41
C ASN A 662 40.80 -31.74 -23.65
N MET A 663 41.35 -32.82 -24.22
CA MET A 663 42.76 -32.97 -24.55
C MET A 663 43.16 -32.39 -25.92
N ILE A 664 42.19 -32.04 -26.77
CA ILE A 664 42.39 -31.59 -28.16
C ILE A 664 41.58 -30.36 -28.56
N ASP A 665 40.61 -29.95 -27.75
CA ASP A 665 39.89 -28.68 -27.89
C ASP A 665 40.75 -27.48 -27.44
N ASP A 666 40.66 -26.36 -28.16
CA ASP A 666 41.30 -25.09 -27.82
C ASP A 666 40.42 -24.22 -26.87
N CYS A 667 39.11 -24.51 -26.76
CA CYS A 667 38.16 -23.91 -25.83
C CYS A 667 37.36 -24.90 -24.92
N PRO A 668 37.99 -25.80 -24.12
CA PRO A 668 37.36 -26.94 -23.38
C PRO A 668 36.20 -26.70 -22.39
N PHE A 669 35.61 -25.51 -22.36
CA PHE A 669 34.51 -25.12 -21.49
C PHE A 669 33.52 -24.17 -22.20
N VAL A 670 33.60 -24.02 -23.52
CA VAL A 670 32.86 -23.05 -24.35
C VAL A 670 32.49 -23.69 -25.68
N ASN A 671 31.42 -24.50 -25.65
CA ASN A 671 30.86 -25.24 -26.79
C ASN A 671 30.94 -24.46 -28.11
N GLY A 672 31.64 -25.01 -29.08
CA GLY A 672 31.99 -24.33 -30.31
C GLY A 672 31.84 -25.15 -31.57
N THR A 673 31.96 -24.48 -32.72
CA THR A 673 32.01 -25.18 -34.03
C THR A 673 33.14 -24.68 -34.92
N SER A 674 33.98 -23.77 -34.42
CA SER A 674 35.10 -23.20 -35.15
C SER A 674 36.07 -24.30 -35.61
N SER A 675 36.51 -24.20 -36.87
CA SER A 675 37.32 -25.27 -37.51
C SER A 675 38.18 -24.80 -38.69
N ASN A 676 38.04 -23.56 -39.16
CA ASN A 676 38.85 -22.97 -40.23
C ASN A 676 39.99 -22.06 -39.69
N GLY A 677 39.84 -21.52 -38.48
CA GLY A 677 40.77 -20.56 -37.84
C GLY A 677 41.98 -21.20 -37.13
N THR A 678 42.54 -20.49 -36.15
CA THR A 678 43.61 -21.03 -35.28
C THR A 678 43.10 -21.69 -34.00
N LEU A 679 41.79 -21.61 -33.78
CA LEU A 679 41.06 -22.10 -32.61
C LEU A 679 40.02 -23.13 -33.08
N ASN A 680 40.09 -24.35 -32.56
CA ASN A 680 39.09 -25.40 -32.79
C ASN A 680 38.21 -25.55 -31.55
N GLY A 681 36.93 -25.84 -31.74
CA GLY A 681 35.98 -26.03 -30.63
C GLY A 681 35.59 -24.75 -29.89
N CYS A 682 35.86 -23.58 -30.47
CA CYS A 682 35.48 -22.30 -29.92
C CYS A 682 34.18 -21.76 -30.54
N GLN A 683 33.53 -20.84 -29.82
CA GLN A 683 32.29 -20.19 -30.23
C GLN A 683 32.42 -19.54 -31.62
N ASP A 684 31.47 -19.89 -32.50
CA ASP A 684 31.31 -19.45 -33.88
C ASP A 684 29.81 -19.15 -34.05
N THR A 685 29.46 -17.85 -34.03
CA THR A 685 28.07 -17.38 -33.85
C THR A 685 27.24 -17.45 -35.12
N ASP A 686 27.84 -17.33 -36.30
CA ASP A 686 27.13 -17.37 -37.59
C ASP A 686 27.39 -18.64 -38.44
N GLY A 687 28.35 -19.47 -38.03
CA GLY A 687 28.60 -20.81 -38.54
C GLY A 687 29.42 -20.86 -39.82
N ASP A 688 30.25 -19.85 -40.08
CA ASP A 688 31.13 -19.80 -41.25
C ASP A 688 32.44 -20.61 -41.06
N GLY A 689 32.76 -20.96 -39.81
CA GLY A 689 33.89 -21.79 -39.38
C GLY A 689 35.05 -21.01 -38.73
N TRP A 690 34.98 -19.67 -38.66
CA TRP A 690 35.89 -18.85 -37.84
C TRP A 690 35.32 -18.67 -36.41
N ALA A 691 36.20 -18.51 -35.43
CA ALA A 691 35.76 -18.24 -34.06
C ALA A 691 35.42 -16.74 -33.92
N ASP A 692 34.42 -16.38 -33.10
CA ASP A 692 34.01 -14.99 -32.82
C ASP A 692 35.17 -14.05 -32.45
N SER A 693 36.24 -14.59 -31.86
CA SER A 693 37.44 -13.82 -31.48
C SER A 693 38.43 -13.56 -32.60
N GLU A 694 38.30 -14.26 -33.73
CA GLU A 694 39.09 -14.09 -34.96
C GLU A 694 38.25 -13.53 -36.12
N ASP A 695 36.94 -13.39 -35.95
CA ASP A 695 35.99 -12.85 -36.93
C ASP A 695 35.72 -11.35 -36.74
N ALA A 696 35.76 -10.56 -37.82
CA ALA A 696 35.47 -9.13 -37.78
C ALA A 696 33.98 -8.77 -37.86
N LEU A 697 33.13 -9.63 -38.44
CA LEU A 697 31.68 -9.45 -38.55
C LEU A 697 30.92 -10.73 -38.13
N MET A 698 31.16 -11.20 -36.90
CA MET A 698 30.59 -12.38 -36.18
C MET A 698 29.06 -12.68 -36.24
N TYR A 699 28.28 -11.98 -37.06
CA TYR A 699 26.85 -12.17 -37.30
C TYR A 699 26.49 -12.22 -38.79
N GLU A 700 27.46 -12.15 -39.71
CA GLU A 700 27.27 -12.15 -41.15
C GLU A 700 28.18 -13.21 -41.82
N PRO A 701 27.68 -14.44 -42.04
CA PRO A 701 28.48 -15.61 -42.43
C PRO A 701 29.00 -15.56 -43.89
N THR A 702 29.00 -14.38 -44.50
CA THR A 702 29.67 -14.09 -45.77
C THR A 702 30.79 -13.06 -45.64
N GLN A 703 31.04 -12.54 -44.44
CA GLN A 703 32.03 -11.50 -44.13
C GLN A 703 32.76 -11.85 -42.83
N TRP A 704 34.05 -12.16 -42.90
CA TRP A 704 34.89 -12.53 -41.73
C TRP A 704 36.09 -11.58 -41.55
N ILE A 705 36.20 -10.54 -42.39
CA ILE A 705 37.31 -9.58 -42.41
C ILE A 705 36.83 -8.19 -42.84
N ASP A 706 37.32 -7.19 -42.11
CA ASP A 706 37.13 -5.75 -42.31
C ASP A 706 38.54 -5.12 -42.24
N SER A 707 39.02 -4.54 -43.34
CA SER A 707 40.42 -4.11 -43.49
C SER A 707 40.73 -2.71 -42.95
N ASP A 708 39.76 -1.80 -42.87
CA ASP A 708 39.94 -0.44 -42.36
C ASP A 708 39.12 -0.11 -41.10
N GLY A 709 38.11 -0.91 -40.78
CA GLY A 709 37.38 -0.92 -39.51
C GLY A 709 36.07 -0.13 -39.54
N ASP A 710 35.49 0.11 -40.71
CA ASP A 710 34.27 0.92 -40.88
C ASP A 710 32.97 0.13 -40.63
N GLY A 711 33.05 -1.21 -40.56
CA GLY A 711 31.93 -2.12 -40.34
C GLY A 711 31.32 -2.73 -41.60
N PHE A 712 31.89 -2.48 -42.79
CA PHE A 712 31.56 -3.17 -44.04
C PHE A 712 32.66 -4.19 -44.39
N GLY A 713 32.28 -5.42 -44.70
CA GLY A 713 33.25 -6.50 -44.90
C GLY A 713 33.91 -6.50 -46.29
N ASP A 714 35.20 -6.88 -46.36
CA ASP A 714 36.00 -6.83 -47.60
C ASP A 714 35.48 -7.78 -48.70
N ASN A 715 34.74 -8.84 -48.35
CA ASN A 715 34.40 -9.92 -49.27
C ASN A 715 33.36 -9.44 -50.29
N GLN A 716 33.84 -9.11 -51.49
CA GLN A 716 33.06 -8.59 -52.63
C GLN A 716 31.92 -9.50 -53.12
N ASP A 717 31.93 -10.80 -52.79
CA ASP A 717 30.84 -11.73 -53.08
C ASP A 717 29.82 -11.87 -51.91
N GLY A 718 30.08 -11.21 -50.77
CA GLY A 718 29.28 -11.25 -49.54
C GLY A 718 28.19 -10.18 -49.44
N PHE A 719 27.40 -10.24 -48.37
CA PHE A 719 26.40 -9.23 -48.07
C PHE A 719 27.08 -7.92 -47.65
N ARG A 720 26.53 -6.82 -48.16
CA ARG A 720 27.03 -5.45 -47.97
C ARG A 720 28.55 -5.28 -48.06
N ALA A 721 29.16 -5.92 -49.06
CA ALA A 721 30.59 -5.77 -49.29
C ALA A 721 30.98 -4.29 -49.47
N ASP A 722 32.09 -3.91 -48.86
CA ASP A 722 32.62 -2.56 -48.95
C ASP A 722 33.08 -2.25 -50.40
N ALA A 723 32.67 -1.08 -50.92
CA ALA A 723 33.11 -0.56 -52.20
C ALA A 723 34.46 0.19 -52.13
N CYS A 724 34.91 0.55 -50.93
CA CYS A 724 36.16 1.25 -50.63
C CYS A 724 37.07 0.56 -49.55
N PRO A 725 37.47 -0.75 -49.64
CA PRO A 725 38.08 -1.59 -48.56
C PRO A 725 39.42 -1.19 -47.90
N ASN A 726 39.82 0.07 -47.97
CA ASN A 726 41.04 0.64 -47.40
C ASN A 726 40.88 2.11 -46.98
N ASP A 727 39.68 2.71 -47.14
CA ASP A 727 39.38 4.14 -47.04
C ASP A 727 38.08 4.39 -46.23
N GLU A 728 38.07 3.97 -44.95
CA GLU A 728 37.02 4.13 -43.90
C GLU A 728 35.84 5.05 -44.29
N GLY A 729 34.66 4.45 -44.49
CA GLY A 729 33.48 5.16 -44.96
C GLY A 729 32.16 4.72 -44.33
N TYR A 730 31.11 5.51 -44.54
CA TYR A 730 29.81 5.29 -43.92
C TYR A 730 28.63 5.54 -44.87
N SER A 731 28.89 5.76 -46.16
CA SER A 731 27.85 5.93 -47.19
C SER A 731 26.97 4.68 -47.32
N ILE A 732 25.67 4.86 -47.58
CA ILE A 732 24.66 3.79 -47.60
C ILE A 732 23.66 3.84 -48.77
N TYR A 733 23.64 4.89 -49.59
CA TYR A 733 22.64 5.03 -50.67
C TYR A 733 23.16 4.77 -52.08
N ASP A 734 24.43 5.05 -52.37
CA ASP A 734 25.05 4.86 -53.68
C ASP A 734 26.17 3.80 -53.67
N ARG A 735 27.16 3.97 -52.80
CA ARG A 735 28.26 3.06 -52.51
C ARG A 735 28.24 2.73 -51.02
N TRP A 736 28.66 1.54 -50.63
CA TRP A 736 28.72 1.13 -49.22
C TRP A 736 30.18 1.14 -48.74
N GLY A 737 30.42 1.61 -47.52
CA GLY A 737 31.76 1.78 -46.92
C GLY A 737 32.66 2.84 -47.58
N CYS A 738 32.09 3.76 -48.39
CA CYS A 738 32.86 4.87 -48.96
C CYS A 738 32.70 6.17 -48.13
N PRO A 739 33.68 7.10 -48.20
CA PRO A 739 33.61 8.35 -47.43
C PRO A 739 32.37 9.19 -47.74
N ASP A 740 31.71 9.61 -46.67
CA ASP A 740 30.55 10.51 -46.62
C ASP A 740 30.91 11.58 -45.57
N TRP A 741 30.98 12.85 -45.96
CA TRP A 741 31.57 13.92 -45.15
C TRP A 741 30.55 14.71 -44.33
N ASP A 742 29.30 14.74 -44.77
CA ASP A 742 28.22 15.48 -44.12
C ASP A 742 27.20 14.55 -43.43
N SER A 743 27.30 13.24 -43.70
CA SER A 743 26.52 12.13 -43.13
C SER A 743 25.07 12.06 -43.57
N ASP A 744 24.78 12.45 -44.81
CA ASP A 744 23.46 12.28 -45.43
C ASP A 744 23.23 10.85 -46.00
N GLY A 745 24.29 10.06 -46.19
CA GLY A 745 24.29 8.70 -46.69
C GLY A 745 24.74 8.50 -48.15
N TYR A 746 25.02 9.57 -48.89
CA TYR A 746 25.64 9.51 -50.23
C TYR A 746 27.17 9.67 -50.14
N SER A 747 27.90 9.00 -51.03
CA SER A 747 29.36 9.08 -51.01
C SER A 747 29.88 10.37 -51.67
N ALA A 748 30.90 10.96 -51.05
CA ALA A 748 31.60 12.12 -51.57
C ALA A 748 32.28 11.80 -52.92
N PRO A 749 32.37 12.78 -53.85
CA PRO A 749 32.94 12.57 -55.17
C PRO A 749 34.46 12.31 -55.13
N ASP A 750 34.91 11.33 -55.93
CA ASP A 750 36.32 10.96 -56.06
C ASP A 750 36.78 10.81 -57.53
N ASP A 751 38.03 10.34 -57.73
CA ASP A 751 38.66 10.17 -59.06
C ASP A 751 37.93 9.12 -59.95
N PHE A 752 37.03 8.31 -59.39
CA PHE A 752 36.31 7.20 -60.04
C PHE A 752 34.78 7.30 -59.95
N TRP A 753 34.24 8.07 -59.00
CA TRP A 753 32.80 8.31 -58.81
C TRP A 753 32.54 9.82 -58.78
N THR A 754 31.94 10.36 -59.84
CA THR A 754 31.73 11.82 -60.00
C THR A 754 30.28 12.22 -59.78
N LEU A 755 29.98 13.52 -59.68
CA LEU A 755 28.61 14.04 -59.61
C LEU A 755 27.70 13.49 -60.72
N GLY A 756 28.26 13.32 -61.94
CA GLY A 756 27.53 12.75 -63.08
C GLY A 756 27.29 11.25 -63.01
N ASP A 757 27.94 10.54 -62.08
CA ASP A 757 27.73 9.12 -61.79
C ASP A 757 26.75 8.92 -60.60
N GLY A 758 26.47 9.99 -59.83
CA GLY A 758 25.57 9.99 -58.67
C GLY A 758 26.25 10.22 -57.32
N ALA A 759 27.48 10.75 -57.31
CA ALA A 759 28.12 11.24 -56.08
C ALA A 759 27.43 12.52 -55.57
N ASP A 760 27.54 12.78 -54.28
CA ASP A 760 26.96 13.95 -53.61
C ASP A 760 27.45 15.29 -54.20
N ALA A 761 26.50 16.15 -54.58
CA ALA A 761 26.72 17.49 -55.12
C ALA A 761 27.07 18.56 -54.08
N PHE A 762 26.76 18.36 -52.80
CA PHE A 762 27.02 19.33 -51.73
C PHE A 762 27.62 18.67 -50.47
N ASP A 763 28.86 18.20 -50.60
CA ASP A 763 29.72 17.49 -49.63
C ASP A 763 29.97 18.13 -48.23
N ASP A 764 29.21 19.16 -47.87
CA ASP A 764 29.22 19.94 -46.62
C ASP A 764 27.77 20.25 -46.10
N LEU A 765 26.70 19.73 -46.73
CA LEU A 765 25.29 20.18 -46.58
C LEU A 765 24.27 19.03 -46.53
N PRO A 766 23.99 18.43 -45.33
CA PRO A 766 23.28 17.13 -45.18
C PRO A 766 21.78 17.10 -45.52
N THR A 767 21.30 18.09 -46.26
CA THR A 767 19.93 18.23 -46.74
C THR A 767 19.85 18.34 -48.27
N GLN A 768 20.99 18.40 -48.97
CA GLN A 768 21.10 18.59 -50.41
C GLN A 768 22.20 17.69 -50.97
N TRP A 769 21.85 16.79 -51.89
CA TRP A 769 22.81 15.89 -52.54
C TRP A 769 22.74 15.93 -54.07
N ALA A 770 21.84 16.76 -54.61
CA ALA A 770 21.63 16.91 -56.05
C ALA A 770 21.34 18.37 -56.42
N ASP A 771 21.99 18.82 -57.49
CA ASP A 771 21.76 20.06 -58.21
C ASP A 771 21.52 19.65 -59.68
N THR A 772 20.29 19.84 -60.19
CA THR A 772 19.94 19.35 -61.54
C THR A 772 20.33 20.33 -62.67
N ASP A 773 20.51 21.61 -62.40
CA ASP A 773 20.82 22.62 -63.43
C ASP A 773 22.11 23.44 -63.22
N ASP A 774 22.92 23.07 -62.22
CA ASP A 774 24.24 23.61 -61.89
C ASP A 774 24.20 25.11 -61.47
N ASP A 775 23.08 25.61 -60.94
CA ASP A 775 22.94 27.02 -60.51
C ASP A 775 23.44 27.28 -59.07
N GLY A 776 23.63 26.21 -58.28
CA GLY A 776 24.15 26.25 -56.91
C GLY A 776 23.08 26.28 -55.81
N TYR A 777 21.79 26.17 -56.16
CA TYR A 777 20.71 25.86 -55.22
C TYR A 777 20.33 24.37 -55.34
N GLY A 778 20.09 23.72 -54.21
CA GLY A 778 19.86 22.27 -54.17
C GLY A 778 18.42 21.89 -54.49
N ASP A 779 18.24 20.75 -55.16
CA ASP A 779 16.94 20.28 -55.65
C ASP A 779 15.92 20.01 -54.52
N ASN A 780 16.39 19.58 -53.34
CA ASN A 780 15.52 19.20 -52.21
C ASN A 780 14.88 20.42 -51.56
N TYR A 781 13.66 20.24 -51.05
CA TYR A 781 12.83 21.36 -50.59
C TYR A 781 12.06 21.07 -49.29
N GLU A 782 11.99 22.06 -48.41
CA GLU A 782 11.21 22.03 -47.17
C GLU A 782 9.81 22.62 -47.37
N ASN A 783 9.63 23.52 -48.34
CA ASN A 783 8.37 24.26 -48.48
C ASN A 783 7.21 23.32 -48.89
N GLN A 784 6.45 22.87 -47.89
CA GLN A 784 5.35 21.90 -48.04
C GLN A 784 4.24 22.37 -49.01
N SER A 785 4.13 23.67 -49.27
CA SER A 785 3.19 24.17 -50.27
C SER A 785 3.54 23.69 -51.69
N TRP A 786 4.83 23.47 -51.96
CA TRP A 786 5.34 23.00 -53.24
C TRP A 786 5.02 21.53 -53.52
N SER A 787 4.88 20.69 -52.49
CA SER A 787 4.54 19.26 -52.63
C SER A 787 3.22 19.01 -53.38
N ASN A 788 2.35 20.02 -53.51
CA ASN A 788 1.08 19.94 -54.24
C ASN A 788 1.05 20.76 -55.55
N THR A 789 2.06 21.60 -55.81
CA THR A 789 2.16 22.44 -57.02
C THR A 789 3.25 21.98 -57.98
N ARG A 790 4.32 21.36 -57.48
CA ARG A 790 5.38 20.73 -58.30
C ARG A 790 4.85 19.47 -59.00
N PRO A 791 5.03 19.34 -60.33
CA PRO A 791 4.83 18.08 -61.04
C PRO A 791 5.71 16.95 -60.48
N ALA A 792 5.22 15.71 -60.47
CA ALA A 792 5.96 14.51 -60.03
C ALA A 792 7.15 14.10 -60.93
N SER A 793 7.61 15.01 -61.80
CA SER A 793 8.81 14.87 -62.63
C SER A 793 9.79 16.02 -62.39
N TRP A 794 9.61 16.79 -61.32
CA TRP A 794 10.59 17.76 -60.85
C TRP A 794 11.66 17.05 -60.03
N PRO A 795 12.92 17.49 -60.09
CA PRO A 795 13.98 17.01 -59.22
C PRO A 795 13.72 17.29 -57.73
N GLY A 796 14.51 16.59 -56.90
CA GLY A 796 14.52 16.74 -55.45
C GLY A 796 13.35 16.11 -54.72
N GLU A 797 13.56 15.86 -53.44
CA GLU A 797 12.53 15.36 -52.53
C GLU A 797 12.27 16.30 -51.35
N TYR A 798 11.26 15.95 -50.56
CA TYR A 798 10.90 16.72 -49.37
C TYR A 798 11.88 16.42 -48.24
N VAL A 799 12.68 17.40 -47.85
CA VAL A 799 13.65 17.28 -46.75
C VAL A 799 13.35 18.36 -45.70
N TYR A 800 13.22 17.93 -44.45
CA TYR A 800 12.92 18.83 -43.34
C TYR A 800 14.14 19.73 -43.04
N LEU A 801 13.92 21.05 -43.01
CA LEU A 801 14.97 22.08 -42.91
C LEU A 801 15.95 22.14 -44.09
N ALA A 802 15.54 21.71 -45.30
CA ALA A 802 16.32 21.89 -46.53
C ALA A 802 16.83 23.33 -46.68
N GLN A 803 18.16 23.49 -46.71
CA GLN A 803 18.80 24.78 -46.90
C GLN A 803 19.08 25.01 -48.38
N PHE A 804 19.10 26.28 -48.80
CA PHE A 804 19.37 26.68 -50.19
C PHE A 804 18.52 25.91 -51.22
N GLN A 805 17.26 25.61 -50.88
CA GLN A 805 16.31 24.96 -51.77
C GLN A 805 16.11 25.81 -53.03
N ASP A 806 16.24 25.21 -54.21
CA ASP A 806 15.87 25.91 -55.44
C ASP A 806 14.34 25.92 -55.59
N SER A 807 13.80 27.06 -55.98
CA SER A 807 12.39 27.22 -56.38
C SER A 807 12.16 26.83 -57.85
N CYS A 808 13.21 26.85 -58.68
CA CYS A 808 13.20 26.70 -60.13
C CYS A 808 14.15 25.59 -60.72
N PRO A 809 14.27 24.35 -60.15
CA PRO A 809 15.35 23.33 -60.35
C PRO A 809 15.48 22.68 -61.75
N THR A 810 15.29 23.46 -62.79
CA THR A 810 15.40 23.12 -64.22
C THR A 810 15.68 24.37 -65.09
N ILE A 811 15.86 25.55 -64.47
CA ILE A 811 16.06 26.87 -65.06
C ILE A 811 16.98 27.73 -64.16
N GLU A 812 18.30 27.67 -64.42
CA GLU A 812 19.35 28.55 -63.82
C GLU A 812 18.85 29.97 -63.47
N GLY A 813 18.98 30.38 -62.20
CA GLY A 813 18.53 31.68 -61.70
C GLY A 813 19.49 32.39 -60.73
N THR A 814 19.03 33.52 -60.20
CA THR A 814 19.80 34.37 -59.26
C THR A 814 18.93 35.14 -58.25
N SER A 815 17.62 34.92 -58.19
CA SER A 815 16.73 35.59 -57.24
C SER A 815 17.00 35.16 -55.79
N THR A 816 16.81 36.07 -54.83
CA THR A 816 17.23 35.88 -53.42
C THR A 816 16.25 36.43 -52.38
N LYS A 817 14.99 36.73 -52.78
CA LYS A 817 13.96 37.34 -51.93
C LYS A 817 12.67 36.53 -51.90
N ASP A 818 11.89 36.76 -50.85
CA ASP A 818 10.53 36.25 -50.63
C ASP A 818 10.34 34.75 -50.88
N ASP A 819 11.33 33.96 -50.47
CA ASP A 819 11.40 32.50 -50.62
C ASP A 819 11.31 31.99 -52.07
N TYR A 820 11.55 32.85 -53.06
CA TYR A 820 11.82 32.51 -54.46
C TYR A 820 13.34 32.57 -54.73
N TYR A 821 14.06 31.53 -54.29
CA TYR A 821 15.48 31.32 -54.55
C TYR A 821 15.70 30.57 -55.87
N GLY A 822 16.84 30.79 -56.55
CA GLY A 822 17.24 30.11 -57.79
C GLY A 822 16.34 30.36 -59.01
N CYS A 823 15.42 31.32 -58.93
CA CYS A 823 14.61 31.75 -60.07
C CYS A 823 15.21 32.97 -60.77
N ARG A 824 14.62 33.34 -61.91
CA ARG A 824 15.10 34.41 -62.77
C ARG A 824 14.78 35.81 -62.23
N ASP A 825 15.81 36.65 -62.19
CA ASP A 825 15.78 38.07 -61.81
C ASP A 825 16.56 38.85 -62.90
N ILE A 826 15.91 39.81 -63.57
CA ILE A 826 16.46 40.48 -64.77
C ILE A 826 17.20 41.80 -64.49
N ASP A 827 16.86 42.53 -63.44
CA ASP A 827 17.48 43.82 -63.11
C ASP A 827 18.35 43.80 -61.84
N GLY A 828 18.26 42.72 -61.06
CA GLY A 828 19.24 42.31 -60.06
C GLY A 828 18.98 42.86 -58.67
N ASP A 829 17.73 43.16 -58.33
CA ASP A 829 17.34 43.67 -57.00
C ASP A 829 17.10 42.55 -55.97
N GLY A 830 16.93 41.31 -56.45
CA GLY A 830 16.77 40.08 -55.70
C GLY A 830 15.35 39.49 -55.75
N TYR A 831 14.33 40.21 -56.19
CA TYR A 831 12.98 39.65 -56.40
C TYR A 831 12.92 38.95 -57.77
N ALA A 832 12.10 37.91 -57.89
CA ALA A 832 11.96 37.18 -59.15
C ALA A 832 11.03 37.91 -60.14
N ASP A 833 11.34 37.83 -61.44
CA ASP A 833 10.60 38.48 -62.56
C ASP A 833 9.07 38.27 -62.50
N ASP A 834 8.61 37.15 -61.91
CA ASP A 834 7.21 36.73 -61.85
C ASP A 834 6.43 37.29 -60.62
N ILE A 835 7.12 37.86 -59.62
CA ILE A 835 6.49 38.43 -58.40
C ILE A 835 6.68 39.94 -58.26
N ASP A 836 7.65 40.54 -58.96
CA ASP A 836 7.88 41.99 -58.96
C ASP A 836 6.83 42.74 -59.81
N VAL A 837 6.27 43.82 -59.27
CA VAL A 837 5.32 44.72 -59.94
C VAL A 837 6.03 45.66 -60.94
N PHE A 838 7.32 45.93 -60.74
CA PHE A 838 8.15 46.78 -61.60
C PHE A 838 9.47 46.11 -62.09
N PRO A 839 9.45 44.96 -62.83
CA PRO A 839 10.63 44.12 -63.23
C PRO A 839 11.76 44.73 -64.08
N PHE A 840 11.89 46.05 -64.11
CA PHE A 840 12.94 46.80 -64.79
C PHE A 840 13.37 48.04 -63.98
N ASN A 841 12.99 48.12 -62.70
CA ASN A 841 13.26 49.23 -61.80
C ASN A 841 13.56 48.74 -60.36
N ALA A 842 14.74 48.16 -60.16
CA ALA A 842 15.41 47.74 -58.90
C ALA A 842 15.40 48.69 -57.66
N GLU A 843 14.62 49.77 -57.68
CA GLU A 843 14.38 50.70 -56.59
C GLU A 843 12.92 50.67 -56.07
N GLU A 844 11.98 50.02 -56.78
CA GLU A 844 10.57 49.85 -56.39
C GLU A 844 10.09 48.45 -56.82
N TRP A 845 9.41 47.70 -55.94
CA TRP A 845 8.94 46.34 -56.22
C TRP A 845 7.46 46.08 -55.83
N ASP A 846 6.83 47.01 -55.08
CA ASP A 846 5.45 46.91 -54.59
C ASP A 846 4.71 48.26 -54.66
N ASP A 847 3.38 48.23 -54.71
CA ASP A 847 2.45 49.37 -54.80
C ASP A 847 1.18 49.00 -53.98
N THR A 848 1.22 49.29 -52.68
CA THR A 848 0.25 48.77 -51.69
C THR A 848 -1.16 49.34 -51.89
N ASP A 849 -1.29 50.61 -52.28
CA ASP A 849 -2.60 51.26 -52.40
C ASP A 849 -3.08 51.52 -53.84
N GLY A 850 -2.22 51.30 -54.83
CA GLY A 850 -2.57 51.30 -56.25
C GLY A 850 -2.74 52.69 -56.87
N ASP A 851 -2.12 53.73 -56.29
CA ASP A 851 -2.07 55.07 -56.92
C ASP A 851 -1.08 55.14 -58.10
N GLY A 852 -0.14 54.17 -58.18
CA GLY A 852 0.87 54.06 -59.22
C GLY A 852 2.23 54.67 -58.88
N ILE A 853 2.45 55.06 -57.62
CA ILE A 853 3.75 55.38 -57.02
C ILE A 853 4.14 54.19 -56.13
N GLY A 854 5.37 53.69 -56.29
CA GLY A 854 5.86 52.58 -55.45
C GLY A 854 6.03 53.00 -53.98
N ASP A 855 5.85 52.05 -53.06
CA ASP A 855 5.79 52.29 -51.61
C ASP A 855 7.02 53.01 -51.04
N ASN A 856 8.21 52.86 -51.65
CA ASN A 856 9.42 53.55 -51.19
C ASN A 856 9.43 55.04 -51.56
N GLY A 857 8.67 55.42 -52.60
CA GLY A 857 8.53 56.78 -53.11
C GLY A 857 7.34 57.57 -52.54
N ASP A 858 6.37 56.91 -51.93
CA ASP A 858 5.14 57.52 -51.42
C ASP A 858 5.24 57.97 -49.94
N ALA A 859 4.83 59.20 -49.64
CA ALA A 859 4.74 59.71 -48.27
C ALA A 859 3.48 59.25 -47.52
N CYS A 860 2.51 58.65 -48.21
CA CYS A 860 1.20 58.21 -47.73
C CYS A 860 0.78 56.81 -48.22
N TYR A 861 1.73 55.88 -48.49
CA TYR A 861 1.60 54.50 -49.06
C TYR A 861 0.43 53.56 -48.64
N LEU A 862 -0.44 53.97 -47.71
CA LEU A 862 -1.65 53.27 -47.30
C LEU A 862 -2.94 54.06 -47.63
N GLN A 863 -2.83 55.22 -48.28
CA GLN A 863 -3.92 56.15 -48.54
C GLN A 863 -3.76 56.89 -49.86
N ASN A 864 -4.18 56.20 -50.93
CA ASN A 864 -4.30 56.68 -52.31
C ASN A 864 -4.57 58.18 -52.40
N GLY A 865 -3.59 58.90 -52.93
CA GLY A 865 -3.57 60.34 -52.96
C GLY A 865 -3.12 60.91 -54.31
N ASN A 866 -2.85 62.21 -54.30
CA ASN A 866 -2.60 62.99 -55.50
C ASN A 866 -1.89 64.33 -55.24
N SER A 867 -1.52 64.67 -54.00
CA SER A 867 -0.68 65.84 -53.72
C SER A 867 0.70 65.67 -54.34
N THR A 868 1.27 66.78 -54.82
CA THR A 868 2.49 66.76 -55.66
C THR A 868 3.55 67.79 -55.26
N PHE A 869 3.26 68.70 -54.33
CA PHE A 869 4.21 69.75 -53.91
C PHE A 869 4.79 69.58 -52.51
N ASP A 870 4.03 69.05 -51.53
CA ASP A 870 4.52 68.78 -50.17
C ASP A 870 4.74 67.28 -49.92
N ARG A 871 3.76 66.55 -49.38
CA ARG A 871 3.83 65.11 -49.15
C ARG A 871 3.30 64.44 -50.42
N ILE A 872 4.17 63.84 -51.23
CA ILE A 872 3.77 63.19 -52.49
C ILE A 872 2.94 61.93 -52.16
N GLY A 873 1.87 61.69 -52.92
CA GLY A 873 0.95 60.54 -52.75
C GLY A 873 -0.05 60.67 -51.61
N CYS A 874 -0.12 61.82 -50.93
CA CYS A 874 -1.15 62.10 -49.93
C CYS A 874 -2.44 62.71 -50.52
N LEU A 875 -3.51 62.74 -49.73
CA LEU A 875 -4.79 63.34 -50.15
C LEU A 875 -4.71 64.88 -50.22
N ASP A 876 -5.15 65.44 -51.35
CA ASP A 876 -5.44 66.85 -51.59
C ASP A 876 -6.92 66.99 -51.99
N SER A 877 -7.72 67.66 -51.15
CA SER A 877 -9.19 67.71 -51.29
C SER A 877 -9.69 68.68 -52.37
N ASP A 878 -8.98 69.76 -52.68
CA ASP A 878 -9.45 70.78 -53.64
C ASP A 878 -8.55 70.97 -54.88
N GLY A 879 -7.39 70.33 -54.90
CA GLY A 879 -6.57 70.08 -56.08
C GLY A 879 -5.56 71.18 -56.39
N ASP A 880 -5.14 71.95 -55.38
CA ASP A 880 -4.13 73.01 -55.53
C ASP A 880 -2.68 72.47 -55.52
N GLY A 881 -2.49 71.23 -55.08
CA GLY A 881 -1.25 70.45 -55.06
C GLY A 881 -0.62 70.28 -53.67
N TYR A 882 -1.17 70.91 -52.62
CA TYR A 882 -0.78 70.75 -51.22
C TYR A 882 -1.67 69.74 -50.48
N SER A 883 -1.08 68.93 -49.60
CA SER A 883 -1.82 67.89 -48.88
C SER A 883 -2.73 68.46 -47.78
N ASP A 884 -3.88 67.83 -47.60
CA ASP A 884 -4.82 68.10 -46.51
C ASP A 884 -4.13 67.94 -45.13
N PRO A 885 -4.36 68.85 -44.16
CA PRO A 885 -3.97 68.62 -42.78
C PRO A 885 -4.67 67.39 -42.19
N ASP A 886 -3.88 66.41 -41.76
CA ASP A 886 -4.32 65.17 -41.10
C ASP A 886 -4.82 65.39 -39.66
N GLY A 887 -4.65 66.62 -39.14
CA GLY A 887 -5.13 67.05 -37.82
C GLY A 887 -4.27 66.60 -36.64
N ILE A 888 -3.27 65.73 -36.86
CA ILE A 888 -2.49 65.09 -35.79
C ILE A 888 -0.99 65.41 -35.95
N THR A 889 -0.44 65.13 -37.13
CA THR A 889 1.00 65.11 -37.47
C THR A 889 1.41 66.19 -38.46
N TRP A 890 0.61 66.47 -39.49
CA TRP A 890 0.85 67.54 -40.47
C TRP A 890 -0.33 68.51 -40.42
N LYS A 891 -0.12 69.72 -39.91
CA LYS A 891 -1.17 70.74 -39.76
C LYS A 891 -0.87 71.93 -40.66
N ALA A 892 -1.86 72.82 -40.80
CA ALA A 892 -1.70 74.09 -41.50
C ALA A 892 -0.49 74.93 -41.02
N SER A 893 -0.09 74.79 -39.75
CA SER A 893 1.12 75.44 -39.21
C SER A 893 2.44 74.86 -39.68
N ASP A 894 2.43 73.65 -40.22
CA ASP A 894 3.61 72.85 -40.56
C ASP A 894 3.85 72.81 -42.08
N GLY A 895 2.89 73.28 -42.87
CA GLY A 895 2.96 73.37 -44.34
C GLY A 895 1.81 72.69 -45.08
N ALA A 896 0.88 72.04 -44.36
CA ALA A 896 -0.36 71.52 -44.94
C ALA A 896 -1.30 72.65 -45.38
N ASP A 897 -2.28 72.36 -46.23
CA ASP A 897 -3.25 73.35 -46.67
C ASP A 897 -4.13 73.89 -45.51
N ALA A 898 -4.09 75.21 -45.30
CA ALA A 898 -4.93 75.90 -44.33
C ALA A 898 -6.42 76.00 -44.71
N PHE A 899 -6.77 75.93 -46.00
CA PHE A 899 -8.11 76.21 -46.53
C PHE A 899 -8.61 75.17 -47.55
N ARG A 900 -8.66 73.88 -47.13
CA ARG A 900 -9.13 72.62 -47.81
C ARG A 900 -10.38 72.61 -48.73
N THR A 901 -10.95 73.76 -49.05
CA THR A 901 -12.12 73.94 -49.91
C THR A 901 -12.04 75.22 -50.77
N ASP A 902 -10.92 75.96 -50.71
CA ASP A 902 -10.62 77.14 -51.52
C ASP A 902 -9.19 77.06 -52.06
N ALA A 903 -9.01 76.31 -53.15
CA ALA A 903 -7.81 76.14 -53.98
C ALA A 903 -7.14 77.46 -54.50
N THR A 904 -7.54 78.62 -53.98
CA THR A 904 -6.86 79.91 -54.18
C THR A 904 -6.14 80.42 -52.93
N GLN A 905 -6.31 79.76 -51.77
CA GLN A 905 -5.71 80.08 -50.49
C GLN A 905 -5.20 78.78 -49.84
N TRP A 906 -3.97 78.78 -49.33
CA TRP A 906 -3.40 77.59 -48.67
C TRP A 906 -2.58 77.90 -47.41
N SER A 907 -2.49 79.18 -47.03
CA SER A 907 -1.66 79.65 -45.91
C SER A 907 -2.40 80.73 -45.12
N ASP A 908 -2.47 80.57 -43.80
CA ASP A 908 -2.95 81.54 -42.82
C ASP A 908 -1.88 81.64 -41.73
N ARG A 909 -0.99 82.63 -41.85
CA ARG A 909 0.24 82.66 -41.03
C ARG A 909 0.00 83.16 -39.62
N ASP A 910 -0.76 84.23 -39.48
CA ASP A 910 -1.02 84.85 -38.18
C ASP A 910 -2.26 84.26 -37.47
N LYS A 911 -3.03 83.42 -38.19
CA LYS A 911 -4.11 82.55 -37.70
C LYS A 911 -5.43 83.27 -37.47
N ASP A 912 -5.65 84.32 -38.24
CA ASP A 912 -6.80 85.20 -38.13
C ASP A 912 -7.98 84.79 -39.03
N THR A 913 -7.81 83.72 -39.80
CA THR A 913 -8.75 83.08 -40.74
C THR A 913 -8.93 83.77 -42.09
N PHE A 914 -8.16 84.81 -42.41
CA PHE A 914 -8.02 85.33 -43.77
C PHE A 914 -6.75 84.79 -44.44
N GLY A 915 -6.81 84.53 -45.74
CA GLY A 915 -5.73 83.82 -46.44
C GLY A 915 -4.62 84.73 -46.93
N ASP A 916 -3.37 84.31 -46.70
CA ASP A 916 -2.13 85.05 -47.02
C ASP A 916 -1.96 85.36 -48.51
N ASN A 917 -2.57 84.59 -49.43
CA ASN A 917 -2.34 84.76 -50.87
C ASN A 917 -3.07 86.02 -51.37
N PRO A 918 -2.36 87.09 -51.78
CA PRO A 918 -2.97 88.37 -52.12
C PRO A 918 -3.82 88.34 -53.40
N ASN A 919 -3.87 87.20 -54.11
CA ASN A 919 -4.72 86.98 -55.29
C ASN A 919 -5.87 85.99 -55.05
N GLY A 920 -5.97 85.39 -53.86
CA GLY A 920 -7.02 84.44 -53.51
C GLY A 920 -8.34 85.10 -53.10
N THR A 921 -9.30 84.29 -52.65
CA THR A 921 -10.57 84.79 -52.11
C THR A 921 -10.36 85.44 -50.73
N GLU A 922 -11.10 86.51 -50.45
CA GLU A 922 -11.05 87.31 -49.20
C GLU A 922 -9.64 87.44 -48.56
N PRO A 923 -8.64 87.93 -49.31
CA PRO A 923 -7.24 87.86 -48.88
C PRO A 923 -6.97 88.83 -47.73
N ASP A 924 -6.09 88.42 -46.83
CA ASP A 924 -5.67 89.27 -45.73
C ASP A 924 -4.87 90.50 -46.25
N ALA A 925 -5.19 91.67 -45.71
CA ALA A 925 -4.47 92.91 -45.94
C ALA A 925 -3.31 93.12 -44.94
N CYS A 926 -3.20 92.31 -43.88
CA CYS A 926 -2.16 92.37 -42.86
C CYS A 926 -1.50 91.00 -42.50
N PRO A 927 -0.97 90.17 -43.44
CA PRO A 927 -0.65 88.72 -43.28
C PRO A 927 0.42 88.28 -42.27
N ASP A 928 0.85 89.16 -41.37
CA ASP A 928 1.81 88.89 -40.30
C ASP A 928 1.31 89.46 -38.93
N GLU A 929 0.10 90.02 -38.84
CA GLU A 929 -0.47 90.69 -37.65
C GLU A 929 -1.96 90.34 -37.44
N HIS A 930 -2.23 89.24 -36.74
CA HIS A 930 -3.58 88.66 -36.54
C HIS A 930 -4.65 89.72 -36.25
N GLY A 931 -5.54 89.93 -37.20
CA GLY A 931 -6.69 90.79 -37.06
C GLY A 931 -7.99 90.05 -36.78
N THR A 932 -9.08 90.77 -37.04
CA THR A 932 -10.46 90.24 -37.16
C THR A 932 -11.31 91.22 -37.97
N SER A 933 -10.68 92.22 -38.60
CA SER A 933 -11.39 93.23 -39.36
C SER A 933 -11.99 92.58 -40.59
N THR A 934 -13.29 92.71 -40.77
CA THR A 934 -14.01 92.31 -41.99
C THR A 934 -14.25 93.52 -42.91
N LYS A 935 -13.52 94.63 -42.71
CA LYS A 935 -13.72 95.86 -43.46
C LYS A 935 -13.03 95.76 -44.82
N VAL A 936 -13.78 95.97 -45.90
CA VAL A 936 -13.25 95.95 -47.27
C VAL A 936 -12.05 96.89 -47.42
N GLY A 937 -10.90 96.33 -47.84
CA GLY A 937 -9.61 97.02 -47.96
C GLY A 937 -8.71 96.96 -46.73
N TRP A 938 -9.19 96.35 -45.63
CA TRP A 938 -8.49 96.06 -44.38
C TRP A 938 -9.02 94.75 -43.80
N LEU A 939 -9.26 93.73 -44.65
CA LEU A 939 -9.55 92.39 -44.11
C LEU A 939 -8.32 91.88 -43.36
N GLY A 940 -8.55 91.05 -42.34
CA GLY A 940 -7.56 90.47 -41.45
C GLY A 940 -6.61 91.43 -40.68
N CYS A 941 -6.86 92.73 -40.72
CA CYS A 941 -6.06 93.70 -39.95
C CYS A 941 -6.52 93.86 -38.48
N PRO A 942 -5.60 94.12 -37.52
CA PRO A 942 -5.94 94.33 -36.11
C PRO A 942 -6.87 95.54 -35.91
N PRO A 943 -7.87 95.47 -35.00
CA PRO A 943 -8.81 96.57 -34.78
C PRO A 943 -8.15 97.89 -34.39
N ASP A 944 -6.96 97.87 -33.77
CA ASP A 944 -6.16 99.04 -33.42
C ASP A 944 -5.20 99.52 -34.52
N VAL A 945 -4.85 98.68 -35.50
CA VAL A 945 -4.25 99.12 -36.78
C VAL A 945 -5.30 99.81 -37.64
N VAL A 946 -6.49 99.20 -37.74
CA VAL A 946 -7.66 99.81 -38.40
C VAL A 946 -8.10 101.07 -37.67
N ALA A 947 -8.16 101.07 -36.34
CA ALA A 947 -8.48 102.27 -35.55
C ALA A 947 -7.32 103.28 -35.46
N ALA A 948 -6.08 102.96 -35.84
CA ALA A 948 -5.02 103.96 -36.04
C ALA A 948 -5.11 104.59 -37.44
N ALA A 949 -5.46 103.80 -38.46
CA ALA A 949 -5.81 104.29 -39.79
C ALA A 949 -7.11 105.14 -39.77
N GLU A 950 -8.08 104.78 -38.91
CA GLU A 950 -9.32 105.52 -38.68
C GLU A 950 -9.21 106.61 -37.60
N ALA A 951 -8.29 106.56 -36.63
CA ALA A 951 -8.03 107.68 -35.70
C ALA A 951 -7.08 108.74 -36.28
N ALA A 952 -6.62 108.54 -37.52
CA ALA A 952 -6.35 109.66 -38.42
C ALA A 952 -7.64 110.49 -38.71
N GLU A 953 -8.83 109.95 -38.43
CA GLU A 953 -10.16 110.56 -38.52
C GLU A 953 -11.07 110.24 -37.30
N GLN A 954 -10.91 110.94 -36.17
CA GLN A 954 -12.13 111.32 -35.43
C GLN A 954 -13.01 112.15 -36.39
N GLU A 955 -14.31 111.88 -36.60
CA GLU A 955 -15.31 111.12 -35.83
C GLU A 955 -15.61 109.69 -36.39
N GLY A 956 -15.77 108.60 -35.60
CA GLY A 956 -15.54 108.43 -34.16
C GLY A 956 -16.43 107.38 -33.44
N ASN A 957 -15.79 106.58 -32.55
CA ASN A 957 -16.32 105.89 -31.34
C ASN A 957 -17.03 104.51 -31.36
N GLU A 958 -16.43 103.57 -30.59
CA GLU A 958 -17.00 102.70 -29.53
C GLU A 958 -17.88 101.43 -29.78
N ALA A 959 -17.29 100.29 -29.40
CA ALA A 959 -17.76 99.27 -28.41
C ALA A 959 -19.08 98.47 -28.58
N GLY A 960 -19.04 97.17 -28.25
CA GLY A 960 -20.18 96.23 -28.32
C GLY A 960 -20.67 95.66 -26.97
N GLY A 961 -21.53 94.61 -27.03
CA GLY A 961 -21.76 93.67 -25.92
C GLY A 961 -23.21 93.20 -25.63
N LEU A 962 -23.29 92.03 -24.96
CA LEU A 962 -24.20 91.67 -23.82
C LEU A 962 -25.39 90.65 -23.95
N PHE A 963 -25.06 89.35 -23.91
CA PHE A 963 -25.56 88.21 -23.08
C PHE A 963 -27.00 87.61 -23.00
N GLY A 964 -27.02 86.25 -22.94
CA GLY A 964 -27.81 85.38 -22.02
C GLY A 964 -28.09 83.94 -22.53
N SER A 965 -28.28 82.84 -21.75
CA SER A 965 -27.89 82.47 -20.34
C SER A 965 -28.39 81.05 -19.90
N GLY A 966 -27.51 80.16 -19.37
CA GLY A 966 -27.84 78.93 -18.58
C GLY A 966 -27.63 77.55 -19.27
N ASP A 967 -27.38 76.41 -18.60
CA ASP A 967 -26.96 76.06 -17.20
C ASP A 967 -26.46 74.56 -17.11
N GLY A 968 -25.67 74.15 -16.07
CA GLY A 968 -25.39 72.70 -15.79
C GLY A 968 -24.01 72.24 -15.23
N SER A 969 -23.87 72.17 -13.90
CA SER A 969 -23.01 71.27 -13.04
C SER A 969 -21.53 70.92 -13.34
N ASP A 970 -20.62 71.59 -12.61
CA ASP A 970 -19.51 71.13 -11.74
C ASP A 970 -18.60 69.88 -11.99
N GLY A 971 -17.28 70.14 -11.97
CA GLY A 971 -16.25 69.36 -11.22
C GLY A 971 -15.31 68.41 -12.02
N GLY A 972 -13.98 68.55 -12.07
CA GLY A 972 -13.06 69.62 -11.63
C GLY A 972 -11.74 69.09 -11.01
N SER A 973 -10.58 69.31 -11.64
CA SER A 973 -9.22 69.28 -11.03
C SER A 973 -8.07 69.53 -12.04
N MET A 974 -7.10 70.37 -11.68
CA MET A 974 -5.66 70.40 -12.11
C MET A 974 -5.27 70.65 -13.60
N LEU A 975 -4.07 71.16 -13.91
CA LEU A 975 -3.54 72.55 -13.74
C LEU A 975 -2.03 72.61 -14.15
N TYR A 976 -1.65 73.62 -14.97
CA TYR A 976 -0.27 74.07 -15.27
C TYR A 976 0.72 73.12 -16.02
N ILE A 977 1.87 73.54 -16.61
CA ILE A 977 2.26 74.75 -17.41
C ILE A 977 3.71 74.56 -17.95
N VAL A 978 4.09 75.25 -19.06
CA VAL A 978 5.47 75.69 -19.45
C VAL A 978 6.56 74.71 -19.98
N ILE A 979 6.95 74.95 -21.25
CA ILE A 979 8.29 75.21 -21.85
C ILE A 979 9.54 74.38 -21.47
N ALA A 980 10.20 73.92 -22.54
CA ALA A 980 11.60 73.55 -22.80
C ALA A 980 12.77 73.89 -21.83
N VAL A 981 13.64 72.88 -21.68
CA VAL A 981 15.14 72.92 -21.75
C VAL A 981 15.93 73.57 -20.59
N VAL A 982 17.23 73.21 -20.53
CA VAL A 982 18.30 73.60 -19.57
C VAL A 982 18.33 72.71 -18.32
N ALA A 983 18.99 71.54 -18.36
CA ALA A 983 20.45 71.31 -18.33
C ALA A 983 21.09 71.44 -16.93
N VAL A 984 22.22 70.76 -16.75
CA VAL A 984 22.98 70.56 -15.50
C VAL A 984 22.32 69.56 -14.53
N VAL A 985 22.96 68.37 -14.39
CA VAL A 985 23.43 67.78 -13.11
C VAL A 985 23.98 66.36 -13.34
N ILE A 986 23.27 65.48 -14.09
CA ILE A 986 23.45 64.02 -13.92
C ILE A 986 24.63 63.39 -14.71
N ILE A 987 25.16 64.02 -15.77
CA ILE A 987 26.40 63.54 -16.44
C ILE A 987 27.68 63.88 -15.65
N THR A 988 27.60 64.66 -14.57
CA THR A 988 28.75 65.09 -13.75
C THR A 988 28.62 64.74 -12.27
N ALA A 989 28.18 63.52 -11.98
CA ALA A 989 28.33 62.92 -10.67
C ALA A 989 28.80 61.46 -10.77
N LEU A 990 30.08 61.25 -10.46
CA LEU A 990 30.59 60.02 -9.84
C LEU A 990 30.74 58.76 -10.71
N LEU A 991 31.41 58.90 -11.85
CA LEU A 991 32.32 57.83 -12.35
C LEU A 991 33.68 57.84 -11.61
N LEU A 992 33.72 58.44 -10.42
CA LEU A 992 34.91 58.52 -9.57
C LEU A 992 34.50 58.51 -8.09
N LEU A 993 34.77 57.37 -7.45
CA LEU A 993 35.20 57.27 -6.05
C LEU A 993 34.14 57.63 -4.98
N LEU A 994 34.14 57.07 -3.76
CA LEU A 994 34.80 55.91 -3.17
C LEU A 994 34.02 55.60 -1.87
N PHE A 995 34.06 54.35 -1.43
CA PHE A 995 33.77 53.86 -0.07
C PHE A 995 33.69 54.89 1.09
N SER A 996 32.51 55.02 1.70
CA SER A 996 32.28 54.99 3.16
C SER A 996 30.76 54.78 3.37
N ARG A 997 30.24 53.71 3.98
CA ARG A 997 30.47 53.11 5.31
C ARG A 997 29.85 53.97 6.44
N ARG A 998 29.10 53.28 7.33
CA ARG A 998 28.21 53.74 8.42
C ARG A 998 26.84 54.22 7.94
N GLY A 999 25.70 53.81 8.52
CA GLY A 999 25.48 52.94 9.69
C GLY A 999 25.28 53.73 10.99
N ASP A 1000 24.33 53.21 11.78
CA ASP A 1000 24.15 53.45 13.22
C ASP A 1000 23.54 54.86 13.55
N ASP A 1001 22.78 55.11 14.62
CA ASP A 1001 22.52 54.39 15.88
C ASP A 1001 21.08 54.64 16.40
N GLU A 1002 20.58 53.78 17.31
CA GLU A 1002 20.04 54.13 18.65
C GLU A 1002 19.29 52.93 19.27
N GLU A 1003 19.50 52.53 20.54
CA GLU A 1003 20.58 52.86 21.46
C GLU A 1003 20.74 51.77 22.56
N ASP A 1004 22.00 51.48 22.88
CA ASP A 1004 22.57 50.80 24.05
C ASP A 1004 21.75 50.60 25.34
N LYS A 1005 22.03 49.47 26.05
CA LYS A 1005 22.94 49.41 27.24
C LYS A 1005 23.05 47.96 27.76
N ALA A 1006 24.19 47.34 28.08
CA ALA A 1006 25.53 47.70 28.60
C ALA A 1006 25.76 47.27 30.07
N TRP A 1007 26.82 46.48 30.28
CA TRP A 1007 27.55 46.18 31.53
C TRP A 1007 26.82 45.68 32.79
N ALA A 1008 27.19 44.47 33.26
CA ALA A 1008 28.03 44.29 34.46
C ALA A 1008 28.60 42.84 34.58
N ASP A 1009 29.67 42.70 35.38
CA ASP A 1009 30.40 41.44 35.66
C ASP A 1009 29.72 40.47 36.65
N ASP A 1010 30.21 39.23 36.57
CA ASP A 1010 30.57 38.28 37.65
C ASP A 1010 29.62 37.09 37.94
N GLY A 1011 30.22 35.90 38.20
CA GLY A 1011 29.51 34.83 38.94
C GLY A 1011 29.40 33.38 38.40
N GLY A 1012 30.43 32.80 37.76
CA GLY A 1012 30.90 31.42 38.10
C GLY A 1012 30.16 30.11 37.70
N TYR A 1013 31.00 29.15 37.26
CA TYR A 1013 30.94 27.67 37.35
C TYR A 1013 30.27 26.78 36.27
N ALA A 1014 31.18 26.01 35.60
CA ALA A 1014 31.10 24.58 35.22
C ALA A 1014 30.05 24.11 34.18
N ALA A 1015 30.31 23.11 33.31
CA ALA A 1015 31.57 22.49 32.85
C ALA A 1015 31.31 21.67 31.55
N ASP A 1016 32.38 21.41 30.78
CA ASP A 1016 32.61 20.35 29.78
C ASP A 1016 31.59 20.16 28.60
N ALA A 1017 31.90 20.24 27.29
CA ALA A 1017 33.04 19.83 26.42
C ALA A 1017 32.83 18.44 25.72
N TYR A 1018 33.28 18.14 24.49
CA TYR A 1018 33.89 18.88 23.34
C TYR A 1018 33.66 17.97 22.08
N SER A 1019 33.18 18.43 20.93
CA SER A 1019 33.88 18.94 19.72
C SER A 1019 34.52 17.93 18.74
N GLN A 1020 34.72 18.41 17.49
CA GLN A 1020 35.18 17.71 16.29
C GLN A 1020 36.72 17.48 16.18
N ALA A 1021 37.14 16.84 15.09
CA ALA A 1021 38.48 16.32 14.77
C ALA A 1021 39.50 17.30 14.12
N TYR A 1022 40.80 16.93 14.17
CA TYR A 1022 41.98 17.34 13.34
C TYR A 1022 43.17 16.37 13.62
N GLY A 1023 44.15 16.04 12.75
CA GLY A 1023 44.26 16.14 11.27
C GLY A 1023 45.38 17.04 10.71
N GLN A 1024 46.58 16.52 10.32
CA GLN A 1024 47.51 17.15 9.33
C GLN A 1024 48.83 16.37 8.92
N GLN A 1025 49.04 16.26 7.60
CA GLN A 1025 50.24 16.49 6.73
C GLN A 1025 51.69 15.93 6.96
N ALA A 1026 52.12 15.12 5.94
CA ALA A 1026 53.31 15.25 5.04
C ALA A 1026 54.80 15.14 5.51
N ALA A 1027 55.56 14.20 4.91
CA ALA A 1027 56.67 14.42 3.93
C ALA A 1027 57.82 13.36 3.91
N GLY A 1028 58.24 12.91 2.71
CA GLY A 1028 59.68 12.73 2.36
C GLY A 1028 60.39 11.35 2.40
N TYR A 1029 60.74 10.83 1.20
CA TYR A 1029 61.92 10.02 0.80
C TYR A 1029 62.57 8.96 1.74
N ALA A 1030 62.64 7.69 1.27
CA ALA A 1030 63.87 6.95 0.86
C ALA A 1030 63.74 5.41 0.93
N GLN A 1031 64.36 4.67 -0.01
CA GLN A 1031 64.66 3.22 0.12
C GLN A 1031 66.03 3.01 0.82
N PRO A 1032 66.37 1.79 1.32
CA PRO A 1032 66.99 0.78 0.44
C PRO A 1032 66.74 -0.72 0.77
N ALA A 1033 66.68 -1.50 -0.32
CA ALA A 1033 67.13 -2.88 -0.61
C ALA A 1033 67.64 -3.91 0.46
N MET A 1034 67.39 -5.18 0.10
CA MET A 1034 68.19 -6.42 0.29
C MET A 1034 68.21 -7.20 1.62
N GLY A 1035 67.66 -8.43 1.58
CA GLY A 1035 68.50 -9.64 1.74
C GLY A 1035 68.07 -10.78 2.68
N GLN A 1036 68.09 -12.01 2.13
CA GLN A 1036 68.35 -13.33 2.77
C GLN A 1036 67.19 -14.18 3.37
N GLN A 1037 66.98 -15.34 2.73
CA GLN A 1037 66.62 -16.66 3.32
C GLN A 1037 67.82 -17.24 4.13
N PRO A 1038 67.73 -18.31 4.98
CA PRO A 1038 66.87 -19.51 4.81
C PRO A 1038 66.39 -20.33 6.07
N GLU A 1039 65.73 -21.47 5.77
CA GLU A 1039 65.58 -22.76 6.51
C GLU A 1039 64.39 -23.08 7.45
N ARG A 1040 63.59 -24.07 6.97
CA ARG A 1040 62.99 -25.28 7.64
C ARG A 1040 61.77 -25.20 8.59
N MET A 1041 60.58 -25.50 8.02
CA MET A 1041 59.65 -26.66 8.24
C MET A 1041 59.51 -27.33 9.64
N PRO A 1042 58.34 -27.97 9.99
CA PRO A 1042 57.21 -28.38 9.12
C PRO A 1042 55.76 -28.10 9.63
N ALA A 1043 54.79 -28.34 8.72
CA ALA A 1043 53.40 -28.81 8.90
C ALA A 1043 52.45 -28.19 9.95
N GLN A 1044 51.36 -27.56 9.47
CA GLN A 1044 49.99 -28.04 9.74
C GLN A 1044 48.97 -27.41 8.77
N THR A 1045 47.90 -28.17 8.47
CA THR A 1045 46.73 -27.78 7.68
C THR A 1045 45.81 -26.84 8.45
N GLN A 1046 45.22 -25.83 7.80
CA GLN A 1046 43.97 -25.22 8.28
C GLN A 1046 43.21 -24.39 7.24
N ALA A 1047 41.89 -24.61 7.23
CA ALA A 1047 40.80 -23.66 7.06
C ALA A 1047 40.73 -22.75 5.82
N SER A 1048 39.64 -22.96 5.09
CA SER A 1048 39.02 -22.06 4.11
C SER A 1048 38.82 -20.64 4.64
N VAL A 1049 39.05 -19.64 3.80
CA VAL A 1049 38.69 -18.24 4.06
C VAL A 1049 37.73 -17.76 2.97
N LEU A 1050 36.54 -17.32 3.40
CA LEU A 1050 35.53 -16.71 2.56
C LEU A 1050 36.08 -15.49 1.79
N MET A 1051 35.77 -15.41 0.49
CA MET A 1051 35.97 -14.21 -0.33
C MET A 1051 34.64 -13.47 -0.53
N PRO A 1052 34.65 -12.14 -0.75
CA PRO A 1052 33.45 -11.33 -0.91
C PRO A 1052 32.73 -11.58 -2.24
N THR A 1053 31.43 -11.29 -2.24
CA THR A 1053 30.47 -11.46 -3.34
C THR A 1053 30.84 -10.71 -4.63
N GLN A 1054 30.76 -11.40 -5.77
CA GLN A 1054 30.67 -10.82 -7.11
C GLN A 1054 29.30 -10.12 -7.32
N PRO A 1055 29.19 -9.10 -8.19
CA PRO A 1055 27.94 -8.41 -8.47
C PRO A 1055 26.99 -9.27 -9.34
N VAL A 1056 25.68 -9.15 -9.08
CA VAL A 1056 24.62 -9.86 -9.82
C VAL A 1056 24.48 -9.29 -11.23
N GLN A 1057 24.52 -10.17 -12.24
CA GLN A 1057 24.21 -9.84 -13.64
C GLN A 1057 22.69 -9.80 -13.81
N GLN A 1058 22.13 -8.65 -14.21
CA GLN A 1058 20.68 -8.49 -14.39
C GLN A 1058 20.20 -9.05 -15.73
N ALA A 1059 19.02 -9.67 -15.73
CA ALA A 1059 18.36 -10.18 -16.93
C ALA A 1059 17.88 -9.05 -17.87
N ALA A 1060 17.83 -9.34 -19.17
CA ALA A 1060 17.39 -8.41 -20.21
C ALA A 1060 15.89 -8.04 -20.08
N PRO A 1061 15.48 -6.83 -20.53
CA PRO A 1061 14.08 -6.40 -20.50
C PRO A 1061 13.17 -7.16 -21.48
N THR A 1062 11.88 -7.26 -21.17
CA THR A 1062 10.85 -7.81 -22.06
C THR A 1062 10.04 -6.71 -22.76
N LEU A 1063 9.44 -7.05 -23.91
CA LEU A 1063 8.78 -6.12 -24.84
C LEU A 1063 7.64 -5.29 -24.22
N ASP A 1064 6.96 -5.86 -23.23
CA ASP A 1064 5.84 -5.28 -22.49
C ASP A 1064 6.24 -4.18 -21.48
N MET A 1065 7.55 -3.93 -21.31
CA MET A 1065 8.10 -2.99 -20.31
C MET A 1065 8.64 -1.67 -20.91
N VAL A 1066 8.40 -1.41 -22.19
CA VAL A 1066 8.88 -0.21 -22.91
C VAL A 1066 8.19 1.07 -22.42
N GLY A 1067 8.96 2.15 -22.25
CA GLY A 1067 8.43 3.49 -21.95
C GLY A 1067 7.96 3.74 -20.50
N GLN A 1068 8.37 2.90 -19.54
CA GLN A 1068 8.14 3.12 -18.11
C GLN A 1068 9.48 3.24 -17.36
N MET A 1069 9.54 4.10 -16.33
CA MET A 1069 10.72 4.16 -15.44
C MET A 1069 10.73 2.96 -14.48
N ARG A 1070 11.84 2.24 -14.46
CA ARG A 1070 12.06 1.07 -13.60
C ARG A 1070 12.52 1.46 -12.17
N SER A 1071 12.64 0.46 -11.29
CA SER A 1071 13.13 0.62 -9.91
C SER A 1071 14.63 1.00 -9.83
N ASP A 1072 15.37 0.88 -10.92
CA ASP A 1072 16.73 1.43 -11.10
C ASP A 1072 16.73 2.93 -11.46
N GLY A 1073 15.55 3.51 -11.75
CA GLY A 1073 15.32 4.90 -12.13
C GLY A 1073 15.26 5.15 -13.64
N ASN A 1074 15.62 4.19 -14.50
CA ASN A 1074 15.84 4.40 -15.93
C ASN A 1074 14.64 3.99 -16.81
N GLU A 1075 14.53 4.60 -17.98
CA GLU A 1075 13.50 4.32 -19.01
C GLU A 1075 14.15 3.55 -20.16
N TRP A 1076 13.48 2.53 -20.72
CA TRP A 1076 14.03 1.63 -21.72
C TRP A 1076 13.16 1.54 -22.98
N MET A 1077 13.79 1.32 -24.14
CA MET A 1077 13.14 1.26 -25.46
C MET A 1077 13.93 0.33 -26.41
N GLU A 1078 13.20 -0.44 -27.22
CA GLU A 1078 13.75 -1.15 -28.38
C GLU A 1078 13.43 -0.36 -29.65
N TYR A 1079 14.39 -0.16 -30.54
CA TYR A 1079 14.13 0.50 -31.84
C TYR A 1079 15.08 0.01 -32.95
N PRO A 1080 14.57 -0.37 -34.13
CA PRO A 1080 13.15 -0.56 -34.45
C PRO A 1080 12.53 -1.70 -33.61
N GLU A 1081 11.21 -1.65 -33.41
CA GLU A 1081 10.46 -2.63 -32.60
C GLU A 1081 10.61 -4.05 -33.17
N GLY A 1082 11.05 -5.00 -32.33
CA GLY A 1082 11.41 -6.36 -32.71
C GLY A 1082 12.78 -6.53 -33.37
N GLY A 1083 13.64 -5.50 -33.34
CA GLY A 1083 14.99 -5.51 -33.93
C GLY A 1083 16.12 -5.97 -33.01
N GLY A 1084 15.85 -6.31 -31.75
CA GLY A 1084 16.83 -6.78 -30.76
C GLY A 1084 17.75 -5.70 -30.16
N MET A 1085 17.70 -4.46 -30.64
CA MET A 1085 18.56 -3.36 -30.19
C MET A 1085 17.91 -2.52 -29.09
N TRP A 1086 18.55 -2.47 -27.93
CA TRP A 1086 18.01 -1.83 -26.73
C TRP A 1086 18.75 -0.55 -26.33
N TYR A 1087 17.96 0.50 -26.16
CA TYR A 1087 18.38 1.82 -25.73
C TYR A 1087 17.90 2.06 -24.31
N MET A 1088 18.80 2.56 -23.46
CA MET A 1088 18.51 3.00 -22.10
C MET A 1088 18.56 4.52 -22.05
N ARG A 1089 17.57 5.14 -21.40
CA ARG A 1089 17.58 6.55 -21.03
C ARG A 1089 17.90 6.69 -19.56
N ASP A 1090 19.06 7.29 -19.28
CA ASP A 1090 19.49 7.56 -17.91
C ASP A 1090 18.60 8.61 -17.24
N ALA A 1091 18.19 8.35 -15.99
CA ALA A 1091 17.23 9.14 -15.23
C ALA A 1091 17.62 10.62 -15.04
N VAL A 1092 18.93 10.90 -15.00
CA VAL A 1092 19.49 12.20 -14.60
C VAL A 1092 19.84 13.05 -15.82
N SER A 1093 20.47 12.45 -16.81
CA SER A 1093 20.90 13.08 -18.07
C SER A 1093 19.81 13.12 -19.13
N ARG A 1094 18.82 12.21 -19.06
CA ARG A 1094 17.72 12.03 -20.03
C ARG A 1094 18.13 11.76 -21.47
N GLN A 1095 19.39 11.41 -21.72
CA GLN A 1095 19.87 11.01 -23.04
C GLN A 1095 19.73 9.50 -23.23
N TRP A 1096 19.43 9.10 -24.47
CA TRP A 1096 19.38 7.69 -24.87
C TRP A 1096 20.79 7.19 -25.19
N VAL A 1097 21.14 6.02 -24.66
CA VAL A 1097 22.42 5.35 -24.87
C VAL A 1097 22.13 3.90 -25.26
N ARG A 1098 22.62 3.47 -26.42
CA ARG A 1098 22.55 2.05 -26.83
C ARG A 1098 23.34 1.23 -25.81
N LYS A 1099 22.75 0.13 -25.35
CA LYS A 1099 23.36 -0.72 -24.31
C LYS A 1099 23.51 -2.19 -24.71
N ILE A 1100 22.66 -2.66 -25.63
CA ILE A 1100 22.68 -3.97 -26.28
C ILE A 1100 22.33 -3.67 -27.74
#